data_AF-A0A8H5XPA6-F1
#
_entry.id   AF-A0A8H5XPA6-F1
#
_cell.length_a   1.000
_cell.length_b   1.000
_cell.length_c   1.000
_cell.angle_alpha   90.00
_cell.angle_beta   90.00
_cell.angle_gamma   90.00
#
_symmetry.space_group_name_H-M   'P 1'
#
loop_
_entity.id
_entity.type
_entity.pdbx_description
1 polymer ?
#
loop_
_entity_poly.entity_id
_entity_poly.type
_entity_poly.pdbx_seq_one_letter_code
_entity_poly.pdbx_strand_id
1 'polypeptide(L)'
;MALFLVITEYSPLSCLAATAAAVVTFQLLRAVYMLYFHPLSKFAGPCSAAISRQWQADIVKKGFPEKEYEKLHKQFGTKALRIGPNHLHIADPSLYKVIYSQANPFPKEQAFYDTFESHHTTFSETDAQLHKQRRKLLSPLFSKSGVSKLEPLILEKVEETKEKVNRISKHGPINVWPAFRCMTVDIISEFSFGTCINMINEDPDTFNSEYLKAMEVASALPFLRYYSTMQWLLGKCVPISVAANFSRVLKQTEKMVGIIVDSYHDYTQRTTNSRFPVLFDNLQALPADSQKAEAINTFIAGSDTTAFTLVTALYHILRLPEVEKALTESLDEVFGESQAIPSLVQLEQTKYLRACVNEALRLAMSVPGMLPRVVPKRSQPFVIDGKVVPPGFEDMAQSEQPFSVPVIFTELDHEPKNTWVDYGHPERRTIAKGWAKEEGRKVFTVDTIWEKDIRIPLRDGVELLADIFRPLTSDAKPVPAIMPWSPYGKTGTGIQQLDMFPWRVGVPRSETSGLEKWEAPGPAEWTARGYAVVNIDARGAFKSGGDLYVYGTQEGRDGYDCIEWIAKQPWCNEKVAMAGNSWLGTTQWFIAAEQPPHLACMAPWEGLGDYYRESICRGGIPDHAFWDLLMNWACGKSCLLSHLGAVWEAPLTVQTSVGPGKREDAGAMVEKYGTWNDYWEDKKPKLRNIITPMYVTASFSTRLHTEGSLRGFQLSRSSEKWLRWIVTQEWHDLYRPESVNDWQRFFDKYMLDKDNGWEQTPRVRYSLLGYNRPSLVHVPADQYPPAKFRYETLFLDASSGTLGHSKPSTESMAEYQADSPSDNGCSFTYTFKDYTELCGISKARVYMSTPDHNDMDMYVVLRKLDKNGKELWHGNIPMEDLPESTTVEDIPNHNVWRYIGPNGRLRASHRAVTYESLADLGPDEYNKLMGPAYVYHPHTVTQPLRRDQIVELDISLWPGGMIFDAGKSMRLELAGRVQILQDFDGVDDHLVNYNVGRHRLHTGGRYESHFMLNLWRSSQLGDVAERA
;
A
#
# COMPACT_ATOMS: atom_id res chain seq x y z
N MET A 1 19.46 -36.37 12.42
CA MET A 1 20.71 -36.38 13.22
C MET A 1 21.98 -36.51 12.36
N ALA A 2 22.02 -37.29 11.27
CA ALA A 2 23.23 -37.39 10.43
C ALA A 2 23.56 -36.13 9.59
N LEU A 3 22.57 -35.30 9.23
CA LEU A 3 22.81 -34.04 8.49
C LEU A 3 23.36 -32.91 9.37
N PHE A 4 23.21 -33.02 10.70
CA PHE A 4 23.60 -31.96 11.65
C PHE A 4 25.09 -31.99 12.01
N LEU A 5 25.76 -33.13 11.77
CA LEU A 5 27.20 -33.30 12.00
C LEU A 5 28.06 -32.88 10.80
N VAL A 6 27.46 -32.61 9.64
CA VAL A 6 28.19 -32.15 8.45
C VAL A 6 28.31 -30.62 8.46
N ILE A 7 27.35 -29.89 9.02
CA ILE A 7 27.27 -28.42 8.90
C ILE A 7 28.22 -27.69 9.87
N THR A 8 28.72 -28.35 10.92
CA THR A 8 29.68 -27.75 11.85
C THR A 8 31.10 -27.60 11.29
N GLU A 9 31.37 -28.11 10.08
CA GLU A 9 32.67 -27.96 9.39
C GLU A 9 32.64 -26.96 8.22
N TYR A 10 31.48 -26.39 7.84
CA TYR A 10 31.37 -25.49 6.67
C TYR A 10 31.06 -24.04 7.06
N SER A 11 31.71 -23.11 6.38
CA SER A 11 31.53 -21.67 6.59
C SER A 11 30.11 -21.20 6.22
N PRO A 12 29.57 -20.13 6.84
CA PRO A 12 28.27 -19.53 6.49
C PRO A 12 28.11 -19.17 5.00
N LEU A 13 29.22 -18.84 4.34
CA LEU A 13 29.30 -18.60 2.89
C LEU A 13 28.94 -19.87 2.09
N SER A 14 29.34 -21.03 2.59
CA SER A 14 29.02 -22.33 1.99
C SER A 14 27.53 -22.64 2.10
N CYS A 15 26.86 -22.23 3.20
CA CYS A 15 25.41 -22.42 3.39
C CYS A 15 24.57 -21.50 2.50
N LEU A 16 24.99 -20.24 2.31
CA LEU A 16 24.32 -19.28 1.42
C LEU A 16 24.50 -19.67 -0.05
N ALA A 17 25.71 -20.06 -0.45
CA ALA A 17 25.97 -20.60 -1.77
C ALA A 17 25.16 -21.89 -2.01
N ALA A 18 25.06 -22.77 -1.02
CA ALA A 18 24.22 -23.97 -1.10
C ALA A 18 22.72 -23.65 -1.26
N THR A 19 22.22 -22.62 -0.60
CA THR A 19 20.79 -22.24 -0.66
C THR A 19 20.44 -21.57 -1.99
N ALA A 20 21.26 -20.63 -2.45
CA ALA A 20 21.09 -20.01 -3.77
C ALA A 20 21.26 -21.05 -4.89
N ALA A 21 22.27 -21.93 -4.77
CA ALA A 21 22.42 -23.06 -5.66
C ALA A 21 21.20 -23.98 -5.59
N ALA A 22 20.59 -24.22 -4.42
CA ALA A 22 19.40 -25.06 -4.29
C ALA A 22 18.16 -24.44 -4.97
N VAL A 23 17.93 -23.13 -4.87
CA VAL A 23 16.80 -22.45 -5.53
C VAL A 23 16.98 -22.41 -7.04
N VAL A 24 18.17 -22.04 -7.52
CA VAL A 24 18.48 -22.05 -8.96
C VAL A 24 18.41 -23.49 -9.49
N THR A 25 18.97 -24.45 -8.75
CA THR A 25 18.87 -25.87 -9.09
C THR A 25 17.42 -26.31 -9.10
N PHE A 26 16.58 -25.90 -8.16
CA PHE A 26 15.17 -26.25 -8.14
C PHE A 26 14.41 -25.69 -9.35
N GLN A 27 14.61 -24.42 -9.71
CA GLN A 27 13.94 -23.83 -10.87
C GLN A 27 14.47 -24.41 -12.19
N LEU A 28 15.77 -24.72 -12.28
CA LEU A 28 16.35 -25.44 -13.41
C LEU A 28 15.81 -26.86 -13.50
N LEU A 29 15.75 -27.61 -12.39
CA LEU A 29 15.19 -28.95 -12.32
C LEU A 29 13.70 -28.94 -12.69
N ARG A 30 12.95 -27.94 -12.24
CA ARG A 30 11.54 -27.75 -12.60
C ARG A 30 11.37 -27.42 -14.08
N ALA A 31 12.20 -26.54 -14.64
CA ALA A 31 12.18 -26.24 -16.07
C ALA A 31 12.52 -27.47 -16.91
N VAL A 32 13.56 -28.22 -16.52
CA VAL A 32 13.92 -29.51 -17.11
C VAL A 32 12.77 -30.51 -17.01
N TYR A 33 12.13 -30.61 -15.83
CA TYR A 33 10.94 -31.43 -15.65
C TYR A 33 9.81 -31.01 -16.60
N MET A 34 9.48 -29.72 -16.66
CA MET A 34 8.40 -29.20 -17.49
C MET A 34 8.64 -29.41 -18.99
N LEU A 35 9.88 -29.28 -19.43
CA LEU A 35 10.27 -29.44 -20.84
C LEU A 35 10.33 -30.91 -21.26
N TYR A 36 10.90 -31.78 -20.43
CA TYR A 36 11.28 -33.14 -20.86
C TYR A 36 10.48 -34.28 -20.20
N PHE A 37 9.99 -34.07 -18.97
CA PHE A 37 9.42 -35.17 -18.16
C PHE A 37 7.92 -34.99 -17.85
N HIS A 38 7.41 -33.76 -17.94
CA HIS A 38 6.00 -33.47 -17.71
C HIS A 38 5.12 -34.23 -18.73
N PRO A 39 3.93 -34.73 -18.36
CA PRO A 39 3.06 -35.48 -19.28
C PRO A 39 2.71 -34.76 -20.59
N LEU A 40 2.76 -33.43 -20.59
CA LEU A 40 2.53 -32.60 -21.78
C LEU A 40 3.80 -32.28 -22.59
N SER A 41 5.00 -32.70 -22.17
CA SER A 41 6.27 -32.52 -22.89
C SER A 41 6.25 -33.07 -24.33
N LYS A 42 5.45 -34.11 -24.56
CA LYS A 42 5.26 -34.72 -25.89
C LYS A 42 4.46 -33.86 -26.87
N PHE A 43 3.81 -32.79 -26.42
CA PHE A 43 3.06 -31.87 -27.29
C PHE A 43 3.94 -30.69 -27.67
N ALA A 44 3.94 -30.34 -28.95
CA ALA A 44 4.76 -29.25 -29.48
C ALA A 44 4.25 -27.89 -29.00
N GLY A 45 5.16 -26.95 -28.78
CA GLY A 45 4.84 -25.57 -28.40
C GLY A 45 6.10 -24.82 -27.99
N PRO A 46 6.01 -23.49 -27.77
CA PRO A 46 7.16 -22.70 -27.33
C PRO A 46 7.69 -23.17 -25.96
N CYS A 47 9.01 -23.25 -25.81
CA CYS A 47 9.63 -23.68 -24.55
C CYS A 47 9.23 -22.80 -23.36
N SER A 48 9.08 -21.49 -23.59
CA SER A 48 8.60 -20.54 -22.58
C SER A 48 7.16 -20.81 -22.15
N ALA A 49 6.30 -21.24 -23.07
CA ALA A 49 4.93 -21.66 -22.79
C ALA A 49 4.89 -22.93 -21.92
N ALA A 50 5.84 -23.85 -22.14
CA ALA A 50 5.91 -25.09 -21.36
C ALA A 50 6.33 -24.85 -19.89
N ILE A 51 7.12 -23.82 -19.62
CA ILE A 51 7.70 -23.54 -18.28
C ILE A 51 6.83 -22.58 -17.47
N SER A 52 6.12 -21.63 -18.12
CA SER A 52 5.37 -20.58 -17.40
C SER A 52 4.08 -20.17 -18.12
N ARG A 53 3.07 -19.75 -17.33
CA ARG A 53 1.83 -19.11 -17.85
C ARG A 53 2.06 -17.66 -18.28
N GLN A 54 3.19 -17.04 -17.92
CA GLN A 54 3.52 -15.66 -18.31
C GLN A 54 3.55 -15.49 -19.84
N TRP A 55 4.06 -16.50 -20.55
CA TRP A 55 4.08 -16.49 -22.01
C TRP A 55 2.68 -16.28 -22.62
N GLN A 56 1.66 -16.94 -22.05
CA GLN A 56 0.28 -16.83 -22.51
C GLN A 56 -0.27 -15.41 -22.27
N ALA A 57 0.05 -14.82 -21.12
CA ALA A 57 -0.31 -13.44 -20.81
C ALA A 57 0.33 -12.45 -21.81
N ASP A 58 1.59 -12.66 -22.18
CA ASP A 58 2.30 -11.81 -23.13
C ASP A 58 1.74 -11.89 -24.55
N ILE A 59 1.23 -13.06 -24.96
CA ILE A 59 0.55 -13.22 -26.26
C ILE A 59 -0.80 -12.49 -26.27
N VAL A 60 -1.55 -12.56 -25.18
CA VAL A 60 -2.85 -11.86 -25.08
C VAL A 60 -2.69 -10.35 -25.08
N LYS A 61 -1.66 -9.82 -24.41
CA LYS A 61 -1.32 -8.38 -24.45
C LYS A 61 -1.10 -7.82 -25.85
N LYS A 62 -0.69 -8.67 -26.80
CA LYS A 62 -0.49 -8.28 -28.20
C LYS A 62 -1.81 -8.14 -28.98
N GLY A 63 -2.96 -8.41 -28.35
CA GLY A 63 -4.30 -8.07 -28.83
C GLY A 63 -5.02 -9.15 -29.64
N PHE A 64 -4.30 -9.97 -30.40
CA PHE A 64 -4.90 -11.00 -31.28
C PHE A 64 -4.29 -12.39 -31.04
N PRO A 65 -4.48 -12.99 -29.84
CA PRO A 65 -3.85 -14.26 -29.48
C PRO A 65 -4.22 -15.41 -30.44
N GLU A 66 -5.43 -15.41 -31.00
CA GLU A 66 -5.91 -16.40 -31.96
C GLU A 66 -5.06 -16.44 -33.24
N LYS A 67 -4.59 -15.29 -33.73
CA LYS A 67 -3.71 -15.22 -34.91
C LYS A 67 -2.35 -15.82 -34.61
N GLU A 68 -1.82 -15.58 -33.41
CA GLU A 68 -0.53 -16.16 -33.00
C GLU A 68 -0.67 -17.68 -32.78
N TYR A 69 -1.77 -18.15 -32.19
CA TYR A 69 -2.01 -19.59 -32.07
C TYR A 69 -2.13 -20.26 -33.42
N GLU A 70 -2.88 -19.68 -34.38
CA GLU A 70 -2.98 -20.22 -35.73
C GLU A 70 -1.60 -20.32 -36.41
N LYS A 71 -0.80 -19.26 -36.29
CA LYS A 71 0.59 -19.24 -36.78
C LYS A 71 1.43 -20.33 -36.13
N LEU A 72 1.35 -20.52 -34.82
CA LEU A 72 2.12 -21.53 -34.10
C LEU A 72 1.65 -22.96 -34.42
N HIS A 73 0.35 -23.19 -34.59
CA HIS A 73 -0.17 -24.48 -35.05
C HIS A 73 0.38 -24.84 -36.43
N LYS A 74 0.43 -23.87 -37.37
CA LYS A 74 1.07 -24.03 -38.68
C LYS A 74 2.57 -24.27 -38.57
N GLN A 75 3.27 -23.50 -37.73
CA GLN A 75 4.71 -23.60 -37.52
C GLN A 75 5.14 -24.95 -36.94
N PHE A 76 4.42 -25.44 -35.93
CA PHE A 76 4.73 -26.72 -35.26
C PHE A 76 4.06 -27.93 -35.93
N GLY A 77 3.20 -27.73 -36.93
CA GLY A 77 2.50 -28.81 -37.65
C GLY A 77 1.65 -29.70 -36.73
N THR A 78 0.99 -29.11 -35.73
CA THR A 78 0.26 -29.84 -34.68
C THR A 78 -1.19 -29.38 -34.60
N LYS A 79 -2.11 -30.28 -34.25
CA LYS A 79 -3.49 -29.94 -33.91
C LYS A 79 -3.68 -29.68 -32.42
N ALA A 80 -2.74 -30.14 -31.57
CA ALA A 80 -2.67 -29.83 -30.15
C ALA A 80 -1.35 -29.10 -29.82
N LEU A 81 -1.45 -27.80 -29.53
CA LEU A 81 -0.31 -26.93 -29.23
C LEU A 81 -0.20 -26.69 -27.72
N ARG A 82 0.98 -26.90 -27.13
CA ARG A 82 1.23 -26.59 -25.72
C ARG A 82 1.40 -25.08 -25.53
N ILE A 83 0.44 -24.47 -24.85
CA ILE A 83 0.36 -23.01 -24.61
C ILE A 83 0.55 -22.63 -23.14
N GLY A 84 0.81 -23.60 -22.28
CA GLY A 84 1.05 -23.43 -20.85
C GLY A 84 1.64 -24.69 -20.21
N PRO A 85 2.06 -24.64 -18.93
CA PRO A 85 2.57 -25.82 -18.23
C PRO A 85 1.59 -27.00 -18.28
N ASN A 86 0.30 -26.71 -18.10
CA ASN A 86 -0.83 -27.66 -18.05
C ASN A 86 -1.92 -27.40 -19.11
N HIS A 87 -1.62 -26.67 -20.21
CA HIS A 87 -2.63 -26.26 -21.20
C HIS A 87 -2.27 -26.63 -22.63
N LEU A 88 -3.28 -27.10 -23.38
CA LEU A 88 -3.22 -27.33 -24.81
C LEU A 88 -4.28 -26.48 -25.53
N HIS A 89 -3.88 -25.80 -26.61
CA HIS A 89 -4.80 -25.22 -27.59
C HIS A 89 -5.11 -26.24 -28.68
N ILE A 90 -6.39 -26.37 -29.05
CA ILE A 90 -6.85 -27.36 -30.03
C ILE A 90 -7.35 -26.66 -31.29
N ALA A 91 -6.76 -27.00 -32.43
CA ALA A 91 -7.10 -26.41 -33.73
C ALA A 91 -7.90 -27.37 -34.65
N ASP A 92 -8.47 -28.46 -34.12
CA ASP A 92 -9.28 -29.41 -34.89
C ASP A 92 -10.78 -29.16 -34.70
N PRO A 93 -11.50 -28.63 -35.71
CA PRO A 93 -12.93 -28.34 -35.61
C PRO A 93 -13.79 -29.59 -35.39
N SER A 94 -13.34 -30.77 -35.81
CA SER A 94 -14.09 -32.02 -35.64
C SER A 94 -14.25 -32.40 -34.16
N LEU A 95 -13.31 -31.96 -33.31
CA LEU A 95 -13.32 -32.20 -31.87
C LEU A 95 -14.26 -31.25 -31.12
N TYR A 96 -14.77 -30.19 -31.74
CA TYR A 96 -15.68 -29.25 -31.09
C TYR A 96 -16.92 -29.96 -30.53
N LYS A 97 -17.57 -30.81 -31.34
CA LYS A 97 -18.75 -31.59 -30.91
C LYS A 97 -18.43 -32.69 -29.89
N VAL A 98 -17.16 -33.05 -29.73
CA VAL A 98 -16.69 -34.01 -28.72
C VAL A 98 -16.50 -33.29 -27.38
N ILE A 99 -15.74 -32.19 -27.38
CA ILE A 99 -15.39 -31.42 -26.17
C ILE A 99 -16.63 -30.73 -25.60
N TYR A 100 -17.45 -30.12 -26.46
CA TYR A 100 -18.66 -29.38 -26.09
C TYR A 100 -19.96 -30.19 -26.28
N SER A 101 -19.85 -31.53 -26.28
CA SER A 101 -21.00 -32.43 -26.38
C SER A 101 -22.04 -32.15 -25.30
N GLN A 102 -23.32 -32.12 -25.65
CA GLN A 102 -24.40 -31.96 -24.68
C GLN A 102 -24.72 -33.26 -23.93
N ALA A 103 -24.34 -34.42 -24.49
CA ALA A 103 -24.61 -35.71 -23.90
C ALA A 103 -23.50 -36.15 -22.93
N ASN A 104 -22.23 -35.88 -23.28
CA ASN A 104 -21.08 -36.26 -22.48
C ASN A 104 -19.98 -35.17 -22.57
N PRO A 105 -20.21 -33.97 -21.99
CA PRO A 105 -19.32 -32.83 -22.10
C PRO A 105 -17.97 -33.06 -21.40
N PHE A 106 -16.95 -32.33 -21.83
CA PHE A 106 -15.76 -32.15 -21.00
C PHE A 106 -16.11 -31.12 -19.91
N PRO A 107 -15.79 -31.40 -18.63
CA PRO A 107 -16.03 -30.46 -17.55
C PRO A 107 -15.36 -29.11 -17.80
N LYS A 108 -16.01 -28.06 -17.31
CA LYS A 108 -15.44 -26.71 -17.25
C LYS A 108 -14.25 -26.70 -16.27
N GLU A 109 -13.19 -25.96 -16.55
CA GLU A 109 -12.08 -25.79 -15.60
C GLU A 109 -12.51 -24.90 -14.43
N GLN A 110 -12.63 -25.49 -13.24
CA GLN A 110 -13.10 -24.82 -12.03
C GLN A 110 -12.34 -23.50 -11.77
N ALA A 111 -11.01 -23.53 -11.78
CA ALA A 111 -10.17 -22.36 -11.53
C ALA A 111 -10.41 -21.21 -12.52
N PHE A 112 -10.84 -21.48 -13.76
CA PHE A 112 -11.19 -20.45 -14.74
C PHE A 112 -12.61 -19.93 -14.54
N TYR A 113 -13.58 -20.83 -14.36
CA TYR A 113 -14.99 -20.45 -14.28
C TYR A 113 -15.37 -19.80 -12.93
N ASP A 114 -14.63 -20.10 -11.85
CA ASP A 114 -14.76 -19.40 -10.57
C ASP A 114 -14.37 -17.91 -10.66
N THR A 115 -13.56 -17.52 -11.65
CA THR A 115 -13.16 -16.11 -11.85
C THR A 115 -14.28 -15.20 -12.36
N PHE A 116 -15.43 -15.77 -12.73
CA PHE A 116 -16.60 -15.00 -13.14
C PHE A 116 -17.52 -14.62 -11.97
N GLU A 117 -17.16 -15.02 -10.73
CA GLU A 117 -17.85 -14.67 -9.46
C GLU A 117 -19.37 -14.91 -9.45
N SER A 118 -19.86 -15.71 -10.40
CA SER A 118 -21.26 -16.03 -10.65
C SER A 118 -21.45 -17.53 -10.48
N HIS A 119 -21.05 -18.07 -9.33
CA HIS A 119 -21.08 -19.50 -9.07
C HIS A 119 -22.50 -20.06 -9.26
N HIS A 120 -22.59 -21.26 -9.85
CA HIS A 120 -23.83 -21.99 -10.04
C HIS A 120 -24.86 -21.32 -10.97
N THR A 121 -24.45 -20.53 -11.97
CA THR A 121 -25.31 -20.08 -13.07
C THR A 121 -25.23 -21.02 -14.26
N THR A 122 -26.16 -20.90 -15.22
CA THR A 122 -26.15 -21.68 -16.47
C THR A 122 -24.85 -21.46 -17.24
N PHE A 123 -24.20 -20.29 -17.12
CA PHE A 123 -22.91 -20.02 -17.77
C PHE A 123 -21.70 -20.63 -17.03
N SER A 124 -21.64 -20.56 -15.70
CA SER A 124 -20.43 -20.93 -14.92
C SER A 124 -20.47 -22.36 -14.35
N GLU A 125 -21.64 -22.97 -14.20
CA GLU A 125 -21.82 -24.25 -13.51
C GLU A 125 -20.95 -25.35 -14.13
N THR A 126 -20.09 -25.93 -13.30
CA THR A 126 -19.10 -26.94 -13.67
C THR A 126 -19.65 -28.36 -13.51
N ASP A 127 -20.68 -28.55 -12.68
CA ASP A 127 -21.44 -29.79 -12.57
C ASP A 127 -22.44 -29.96 -13.73
N ALA A 128 -22.30 -31.06 -14.47
CA ALA A 128 -23.10 -31.31 -15.66
C ALA A 128 -24.60 -31.53 -15.39
N GLN A 129 -24.97 -32.08 -14.23
CA GLN A 129 -26.37 -32.35 -13.87
C GLN A 129 -27.07 -31.08 -13.40
N LEU A 130 -26.42 -30.30 -12.54
CA LEU A 130 -26.96 -29.01 -12.08
C LEU A 130 -27.12 -28.03 -13.25
N HIS A 131 -26.15 -27.99 -14.16
CA HIS A 131 -26.26 -27.20 -15.39
C HIS A 131 -27.47 -27.61 -16.23
N LYS A 132 -27.70 -28.93 -16.39
CA LYS A 132 -28.84 -29.45 -17.16
C LYS A 132 -30.19 -29.07 -16.54
N GLN A 133 -30.29 -29.06 -15.21
CA GLN A 133 -31.51 -28.65 -14.50
C GLN A 133 -31.83 -27.17 -14.75
N ARG A 134 -30.86 -26.27 -14.59
CA ARG A 134 -31.05 -24.82 -14.80
C ARG A 134 -31.41 -24.49 -16.24
N ARG A 135 -30.71 -25.10 -17.19
CA ARG A 135 -31.00 -24.94 -18.62
C ARG A 135 -32.44 -25.34 -18.98
N LYS A 136 -33.01 -26.36 -18.33
CA LYS A 136 -34.39 -26.80 -18.58
C LYS A 136 -35.42 -25.70 -18.24
N LEU A 137 -35.14 -24.88 -17.23
CA LEU A 137 -36.02 -23.79 -16.80
C LEU A 137 -35.99 -22.60 -17.78
N LEU A 138 -34.81 -22.25 -18.30
CA LEU A 138 -34.64 -21.07 -19.16
C LEU A 138 -34.91 -21.32 -20.64
N SER A 139 -34.60 -22.51 -21.15
CA SER A 139 -34.67 -22.81 -22.59
C SER A 139 -36.02 -22.50 -23.27
N PRO A 140 -37.21 -22.68 -22.63
CA PRO A 140 -38.49 -22.35 -23.26
C PRO A 140 -38.64 -20.88 -23.63
N LEU A 141 -38.06 -19.96 -22.86
CA LEU A 141 -38.16 -18.51 -23.09
C LEU A 141 -37.32 -18.04 -24.28
N PHE A 142 -36.19 -18.72 -24.50
CA PHE A 142 -35.31 -18.47 -25.66
C PHE A 142 -35.66 -19.34 -26.88
N SER A 143 -36.76 -20.10 -26.80
CA SER A 143 -37.30 -20.80 -27.97
C SER A 143 -37.91 -19.80 -28.96
N LYS A 144 -38.07 -20.23 -30.23
CA LYS A 144 -38.73 -19.38 -31.26
C LYS A 144 -40.10 -18.87 -30.78
N SER A 145 -40.91 -19.73 -30.15
CA SER A 145 -42.21 -19.35 -29.59
C SER A 145 -42.12 -18.42 -28.37
N GLY A 146 -41.03 -18.48 -27.61
CA GLY A 146 -40.79 -17.56 -26.49
C GLY A 146 -40.43 -16.18 -27.00
N VAL A 147 -39.50 -16.10 -27.94
CA VAL A 147 -39.02 -14.85 -28.56
C VAL A 147 -40.15 -14.11 -29.29
N SER A 148 -41.03 -14.81 -30.01
CA SER A 148 -42.19 -14.17 -30.67
C SER A 148 -43.13 -13.45 -29.69
N LYS A 149 -43.18 -13.86 -28.41
CA LYS A 149 -44.00 -13.16 -27.40
C LYS A 149 -43.34 -11.87 -26.89
N LEU A 150 -42.04 -11.69 -27.13
CA LEU A 150 -41.28 -10.49 -26.78
C LEU A 150 -41.21 -9.49 -27.91
N GLU A 151 -41.65 -9.87 -29.10
CA GLU A 151 -41.63 -9.01 -30.29
C GLU A 151 -42.25 -7.62 -30.05
N PRO A 152 -43.42 -7.48 -29.39
CA PRO A 152 -43.98 -6.15 -29.14
C PRO A 152 -43.10 -5.26 -28.25
N LEU A 153 -42.43 -5.84 -27.24
CA LEU A 153 -41.47 -5.14 -26.39
C LEU A 153 -40.27 -4.63 -27.21
N ILE A 154 -39.72 -5.48 -28.07
CA ILE A 154 -38.57 -5.12 -28.92
C ILE A 154 -38.96 -3.98 -29.86
N LEU A 155 -40.13 -4.07 -30.50
CA LEU A 155 -40.62 -3.02 -31.41
C LEU A 155 -40.85 -1.69 -30.70
N GLU A 156 -41.40 -1.71 -29.48
CA GLU A 156 -41.59 -0.50 -28.66
C GLU A 156 -40.25 0.23 -28.43
N LYS A 157 -39.19 -0.49 -28.06
CA LYS A 157 -37.86 0.10 -27.83
C LYS A 157 -37.13 0.51 -29.10
N VAL A 158 -37.38 -0.18 -30.21
CA VAL A 158 -36.86 0.22 -31.53
C VAL A 158 -37.47 1.55 -31.97
N GLU A 159 -38.79 1.73 -31.84
CA GLU A 159 -39.45 2.97 -32.25
C GLU A 159 -39.02 4.14 -31.35
N GLU A 160 -38.94 3.94 -30.04
CA GLU A 160 -38.45 4.93 -29.07
C GLU A 160 -37.02 5.40 -29.40
N THR A 161 -36.13 4.47 -29.75
CA THR A 161 -34.77 4.78 -30.18
C THR A 161 -34.76 5.57 -31.50
N LYS A 162 -35.58 5.17 -32.47
CA LYS A 162 -35.73 5.84 -33.77
C LYS A 162 -36.24 7.27 -33.61
N GLU A 163 -37.26 7.50 -32.78
CA GLU A 163 -37.80 8.84 -32.51
C GLU A 163 -36.73 9.77 -31.93
N LYS A 164 -35.95 9.28 -30.96
CA LYS A 164 -34.84 10.05 -30.40
C LYS A 164 -33.73 10.32 -31.41
N VAL A 165 -33.34 9.34 -32.22
CA VAL A 165 -32.36 9.51 -33.32
C VAL A 165 -32.83 10.59 -34.29
N ASN A 166 -34.11 10.57 -34.69
CA ASN A 166 -34.67 11.59 -35.59
C ASN A 166 -34.71 12.99 -34.99
N ARG A 167 -34.87 13.09 -33.66
CA ARG A 167 -34.83 14.36 -32.94
C ARG A 167 -33.43 14.96 -32.93
N ILE A 168 -32.44 14.18 -32.48
CA ILE A 168 -31.09 14.70 -32.20
C ILE A 168 -30.20 14.79 -33.45
N SER A 169 -30.49 14.02 -34.52
CA SER A 169 -29.73 14.04 -35.78
C SER A 169 -29.77 15.40 -36.48
N LYS A 170 -30.79 16.21 -36.18
CA LYS A 170 -30.93 17.59 -36.66
C LYS A 170 -29.78 18.49 -36.20
N HIS A 171 -29.06 18.10 -35.14
CA HIS A 171 -27.97 18.87 -34.54
C HIS A 171 -26.58 18.32 -34.89
N GLY A 172 -26.48 17.22 -35.64
CA GLY A 172 -25.21 16.64 -36.06
C GLY A 172 -25.23 15.12 -36.20
N PRO A 173 -24.08 14.51 -36.55
CA PRO A 173 -23.95 13.06 -36.64
C PRO A 173 -24.15 12.37 -35.27
N ILE A 174 -24.72 11.17 -35.28
CA ILE A 174 -25.03 10.39 -34.07
C ILE A 174 -24.09 9.19 -33.96
N ASN A 175 -23.60 8.92 -32.75
CA ASN A 175 -22.91 7.69 -32.43
C ASN A 175 -23.91 6.55 -32.16
N VAL A 176 -23.98 5.57 -33.05
CA VAL A 176 -24.90 4.42 -32.94
C VAL A 176 -24.47 3.37 -31.93
N TRP A 177 -23.21 3.38 -31.48
CA TRP A 177 -22.70 2.48 -30.44
C TRP A 177 -23.48 2.61 -29.11
N PRO A 178 -23.52 3.79 -28.46
CA PRO A 178 -24.29 3.98 -27.25
C PRO A 178 -25.81 3.84 -27.50
N ALA A 179 -26.31 4.21 -28.68
CA ALA A 179 -27.73 4.09 -29.01
C ALA A 179 -28.24 2.63 -28.95
N PHE A 180 -27.53 1.69 -29.58
CA PHE A 180 -27.93 0.28 -29.54
C PHE A 180 -27.72 -0.37 -28.17
N ARG A 181 -26.74 0.10 -27.38
CA ARG A 181 -26.55 -0.36 -26.00
C ARG A 181 -27.68 0.12 -25.09
N CYS A 182 -28.12 1.38 -25.23
CA CYS A 182 -29.33 1.91 -24.58
C CYS A 182 -30.55 1.03 -24.86
N MET A 183 -30.82 0.75 -26.14
CA MET A 183 -31.96 -0.05 -26.55
C MET A 183 -31.93 -1.48 -26.03
N THR A 184 -30.78 -2.16 -26.14
CA THR A 184 -30.66 -3.57 -25.71
C THR A 184 -30.74 -3.73 -24.20
N VAL A 185 -30.25 -2.76 -23.41
CA VAL A 185 -30.40 -2.74 -21.96
C VAL A 185 -31.86 -2.56 -21.54
N ASP A 186 -32.60 -1.65 -22.17
CA ASP A 186 -34.03 -1.47 -21.88
C ASP A 186 -34.86 -2.72 -22.24
N ILE A 187 -34.54 -3.37 -23.36
CA ILE A 187 -35.18 -4.64 -23.74
C ILE A 187 -34.86 -5.74 -22.71
N ILE A 188 -33.59 -5.95 -22.36
CA ILE A 188 -33.22 -7.03 -21.43
C ILE A 188 -33.69 -6.74 -20.01
N SER A 189 -33.78 -5.48 -19.58
CA SER A 189 -34.32 -5.14 -18.26
C SER A 189 -35.81 -5.46 -18.18
N GLU A 190 -36.59 -5.07 -19.18
CA GLU A 190 -38.03 -5.31 -19.18
C GLU A 190 -38.34 -6.80 -19.42
N PHE A 191 -37.55 -7.50 -20.22
CA PHE A 191 -37.67 -8.95 -20.36
C PHE A 191 -37.27 -9.71 -19.08
N SER A 192 -36.23 -9.24 -18.39
CA SER A 192 -35.71 -9.93 -17.20
C SER A 192 -36.59 -9.67 -15.98
N PHE A 193 -36.96 -8.41 -15.72
CA PHE A 193 -37.62 -7.95 -14.49
C PHE A 193 -39.07 -7.52 -14.68
N GLY A 194 -39.53 -7.31 -15.92
CA GLY A 194 -40.83 -6.74 -16.21
C GLY A 194 -40.90 -5.21 -16.09
N THR A 195 -39.76 -4.55 -15.86
CA THR A 195 -39.61 -3.08 -15.72
C THR A 195 -38.48 -2.57 -16.62
N CYS A 196 -38.71 -1.40 -17.23
CA CYS A 196 -37.74 -0.74 -18.12
C CYS A 196 -36.89 0.25 -17.33
N ILE A 197 -35.56 0.19 -17.49
CA ILE A 197 -34.62 1.16 -16.88
C ILE A 197 -34.73 2.54 -17.56
N ASN A 198 -35.21 2.59 -18.80
CA ASN A 198 -35.44 3.79 -19.60
C ASN A 198 -34.14 4.52 -19.96
N MET A 199 -33.11 3.74 -20.26
CA MET A 199 -31.77 4.23 -20.62
C MET A 199 -31.74 4.90 -21.99
N ILE A 200 -32.70 4.60 -22.89
CA ILE A 200 -32.87 5.34 -24.15
C ILE A 200 -33.09 6.83 -23.88
N ASN A 201 -33.77 7.22 -22.80
CA ASN A 201 -34.11 8.63 -22.53
C ASN A 201 -33.35 9.27 -21.35
N GLU A 202 -32.33 8.60 -20.81
CA GLU A 202 -31.55 9.09 -19.66
C GLU A 202 -30.96 10.49 -19.89
N ASP A 203 -30.28 10.68 -21.02
CA ASP A 203 -29.83 12.00 -21.49
C ASP A 203 -30.78 12.49 -22.60
N PRO A 204 -31.30 13.73 -22.54
CA PRO A 204 -32.30 14.19 -23.51
C PRO A 204 -31.72 14.41 -24.93
N ASP A 205 -30.43 14.76 -25.02
CA ASP A 205 -29.78 15.28 -26.23
C ASP A 205 -28.76 14.30 -26.82
N THR A 206 -28.33 13.30 -26.05
CA THR A 206 -27.36 12.27 -26.46
C THR A 206 -27.77 10.87 -25.99
N PHE A 207 -27.06 9.81 -26.39
CA PHE A 207 -27.22 8.46 -25.82
C PHE A 207 -26.21 8.18 -24.69
N ASN A 208 -25.72 9.22 -24.02
CA ASN A 208 -24.84 9.03 -22.87
C ASN A 208 -25.63 8.39 -21.72
N SER A 209 -25.03 7.37 -21.12
CA SER A 209 -25.58 6.74 -19.93
C SER A 209 -24.47 6.44 -18.94
N GLU A 210 -24.77 6.63 -17.66
CA GLU A 210 -23.87 6.26 -16.57
C GLU A 210 -23.65 4.74 -16.50
N TYR A 211 -24.67 3.93 -16.82
CA TYR A 211 -24.54 2.47 -16.85
C TYR A 211 -23.61 2.01 -17.98
N LEU A 212 -23.68 2.63 -19.17
CA LEU A 212 -22.81 2.27 -20.30
C LEU A 212 -21.35 2.65 -20.06
N LYS A 213 -21.10 3.83 -19.48
CA LYS A 213 -19.76 4.22 -19.01
C LYS A 213 -19.24 3.22 -17.97
N ALA A 214 -20.14 2.72 -17.11
CA ALA A 214 -19.76 1.76 -16.09
C ALA A 214 -19.32 0.41 -16.69
N MET A 215 -20.09 -0.09 -17.66
CA MET A 215 -19.78 -1.31 -18.41
C MET A 215 -18.47 -1.24 -19.19
N GLU A 216 -18.17 -0.10 -19.82
CA GLU A 216 -16.92 0.06 -20.60
C GLU A 216 -15.68 -0.11 -19.72
N VAL A 217 -15.69 0.49 -18.53
CA VAL A 217 -14.60 0.35 -17.57
C VAL A 217 -14.52 -1.10 -17.05
N ALA A 218 -15.66 -1.76 -16.80
CA ALA A 218 -15.74 -3.16 -16.36
C ALA A 218 -15.20 -4.18 -17.37
N SER A 219 -15.31 -3.90 -18.68
CA SER A 219 -14.90 -4.80 -19.77
C SER A 219 -13.39 -5.10 -19.83
N ALA A 220 -12.56 -4.35 -19.09
CA ALA A 220 -11.11 -4.56 -18.98
C ALA A 220 -10.70 -5.69 -18.00
N LEU A 221 -11.59 -6.09 -17.08
CA LEU A 221 -11.31 -7.09 -16.04
C LEU A 221 -10.87 -8.47 -16.56
N PRO A 222 -11.38 -9.00 -17.70
CA PRO A 222 -10.96 -10.30 -18.22
C PRO A 222 -9.49 -10.40 -18.65
N PHE A 223 -8.85 -9.28 -18.99
CA PHE A 223 -7.43 -9.26 -19.40
C PHE A 223 -6.47 -9.44 -18.22
N LEU A 224 -6.91 -9.10 -17.00
CA LEU A 224 -6.17 -9.37 -15.76
C LEU A 224 -6.12 -10.88 -15.43
N ARG A 225 -6.88 -11.73 -16.16
CA ARG A 225 -7.07 -13.17 -15.87
C ARG A 225 -5.96 -14.10 -16.33
N TYR A 226 -5.04 -13.63 -17.15
CA TYR A 226 -3.84 -14.39 -17.53
C TYR A 226 -2.73 -14.34 -16.46
N TYR A 227 -2.88 -13.53 -15.42
CA TYR A 227 -1.98 -13.45 -14.27
C TYR A 227 -2.54 -14.30 -13.12
N SER A 228 -2.44 -15.63 -13.24
CA SER A 228 -3.11 -16.60 -12.35
C SER A 228 -2.75 -16.47 -10.87
N THR A 229 -1.62 -15.87 -10.52
CA THR A 229 -1.20 -15.66 -9.11
C THR A 229 -1.90 -14.46 -8.46
N MET A 230 -2.18 -13.41 -9.25
CA MET A 230 -2.72 -12.14 -8.76
C MET A 230 -4.23 -12.22 -8.49
N GLN A 231 -4.95 -13.08 -9.20
CA GLN A 231 -6.40 -13.23 -9.04
C GLN A 231 -6.79 -14.16 -7.90
N TRP A 232 -5.98 -15.18 -7.62
CA TRP A 232 -6.20 -16.08 -6.48
C TRP A 232 -6.11 -15.35 -5.13
N LEU A 233 -5.26 -14.32 -5.04
CA LEU A 233 -5.11 -13.45 -3.86
C LEU A 233 -6.24 -12.41 -3.71
N LEU A 234 -6.77 -11.89 -4.82
CA LEU A 234 -7.79 -10.84 -4.81
C LEU A 234 -9.23 -11.37 -4.58
N GLY A 235 -9.59 -12.53 -5.15
CA GLY A 235 -10.97 -13.03 -5.14
C GLY A 235 -11.45 -13.69 -3.83
N LYS A 236 -10.56 -13.96 -2.86
CA LYS A 236 -10.94 -14.62 -1.58
C LYS A 236 -10.99 -13.70 -0.37
N CYS A 237 -10.42 -12.49 -0.44
CA CYS A 237 -10.19 -11.67 0.75
C CYS A 237 -10.91 -10.32 0.75
N VAL A 238 -11.50 -9.85 -0.34
CA VAL A 238 -12.18 -8.55 -0.38
C VAL A 238 -13.59 -8.71 -0.98
N PRO A 239 -14.66 -8.34 -0.27
CA PRO A 239 -16.00 -8.30 -0.85
C PRO A 239 -16.05 -7.32 -2.02
N ILE A 240 -16.80 -7.67 -3.08
CA ILE A 240 -16.94 -6.84 -4.30
C ILE A 240 -17.34 -5.40 -3.97
N SER A 241 -18.18 -5.19 -2.95
CA SER A 241 -18.63 -3.88 -2.48
C SER A 241 -17.53 -3.02 -1.81
N VAL A 242 -16.48 -3.65 -1.28
CA VAL A 242 -15.34 -2.94 -0.69
C VAL A 242 -14.32 -2.61 -1.77
N ALA A 243 -14.01 -3.57 -2.65
CA ALA A 243 -13.08 -3.36 -3.76
C ALA A 243 -13.60 -2.34 -4.79
N ALA A 244 -14.93 -2.23 -4.91
CA ALA A 244 -15.62 -1.23 -5.71
C ALA A 244 -15.34 0.21 -5.30
N ASN A 245 -15.05 0.50 -4.02
CA ASN A 245 -14.75 1.87 -3.62
C ASN A 245 -13.34 2.36 -4.03
N PHE A 246 -12.44 1.45 -4.39
CA PHE A 246 -11.01 1.73 -4.64
C PHE A 246 -10.55 1.50 -6.07
N SER A 247 -11.40 0.93 -6.93
CA SER A 247 -11.13 0.79 -8.35
C SER A 247 -12.27 1.42 -9.12
N ARG A 248 -11.99 2.36 -10.03
CA ARG A 248 -13.01 2.91 -10.93
C ARG A 248 -13.72 1.80 -11.69
N VAL A 249 -13.01 0.74 -12.05
CA VAL A 249 -13.54 -0.47 -12.67
C VAL A 249 -14.52 -1.19 -11.76
N LEU A 250 -14.14 -1.44 -10.50
CA LEU A 250 -15.00 -2.15 -9.56
C LEU A 250 -16.15 -1.27 -9.05
N LYS A 251 -15.97 0.06 -8.89
CA LYS A 251 -17.03 1.03 -8.52
C LYS A 251 -18.11 1.08 -9.55
N GLN A 252 -17.68 1.15 -10.79
CA GLN A 252 -18.58 1.12 -11.92
C GLN A 252 -19.21 -0.27 -12.07
N THR A 253 -18.48 -1.35 -11.78
CA THR A 253 -19.05 -2.71 -11.71
C THR A 253 -20.10 -2.82 -10.59
N GLU A 254 -19.87 -2.25 -9.40
CA GLU A 254 -20.85 -2.22 -8.30
C GLU A 254 -22.04 -1.33 -8.63
N LYS A 255 -21.84 -0.17 -9.25
CA LYS A 255 -22.93 0.69 -9.73
C LYS A 255 -23.79 -0.03 -10.79
N MET A 256 -23.13 -0.72 -11.72
CA MET A 256 -23.75 -1.56 -12.74
C MET A 256 -24.54 -2.72 -12.11
N VAL A 257 -23.95 -3.45 -11.17
CA VAL A 257 -24.60 -4.55 -10.46
C VAL A 257 -25.72 -4.05 -9.55
N GLY A 258 -25.56 -2.89 -8.92
CA GLY A 258 -26.57 -2.24 -8.07
C GLY A 258 -27.85 -1.97 -8.84
N ILE A 259 -27.75 -1.37 -10.04
CA ILE A 259 -28.91 -1.14 -10.93
C ILE A 259 -29.65 -2.45 -11.26
N ILE A 260 -28.91 -3.55 -11.47
CA ILE A 260 -29.49 -4.88 -11.74
C ILE A 260 -30.18 -5.45 -10.50
N VAL A 261 -29.55 -5.31 -9.32
CA VAL A 261 -30.06 -5.81 -8.05
C VAL A 261 -31.32 -5.04 -7.62
N ASP A 262 -31.35 -3.72 -7.83
CA ASP A 262 -32.52 -2.88 -7.55
C ASP A 262 -33.68 -3.28 -8.46
N SER A 263 -33.42 -3.50 -9.76
CA SER A 263 -34.42 -3.99 -10.71
C SER A 263 -34.95 -5.38 -10.32
N TYR A 264 -34.10 -6.27 -9.80
CA TYR A 264 -34.53 -7.55 -9.25
C TYR A 264 -35.40 -7.39 -8.00
N HIS A 265 -35.06 -6.45 -7.12
CA HIS A 265 -35.84 -6.19 -5.92
C HIS A 265 -37.25 -5.70 -6.26
N ASP A 266 -37.36 -4.75 -7.20
CA ASP A 266 -38.64 -4.26 -7.71
C ASP A 266 -39.48 -5.39 -8.32
N TYR A 267 -38.85 -6.29 -9.08
CA TYR A 267 -39.51 -7.49 -9.59
C TYR A 267 -40.10 -8.35 -8.46
N THR A 268 -39.37 -8.60 -7.37
CA THR A 268 -39.86 -9.44 -6.28
C THR A 268 -41.04 -8.83 -5.50
N GLN A 269 -41.19 -7.51 -5.53
CA GLN A 269 -42.25 -6.81 -4.82
C GLN A 269 -43.48 -6.50 -5.69
N ARG A 270 -43.45 -6.85 -6.97
CA ARG A 270 -44.54 -6.52 -7.89
C ARG A 270 -45.83 -7.24 -7.49
N THR A 271 -46.92 -6.46 -7.43
CA THR A 271 -48.28 -6.96 -7.16
C THR A 271 -49.17 -6.99 -8.40
N THR A 272 -48.67 -6.46 -9.52
CA THR A 272 -49.37 -6.36 -10.80
C THR A 272 -48.72 -7.25 -11.86
N ASN A 273 -49.52 -7.72 -12.82
CA ASN A 273 -49.01 -8.49 -13.96
C ASN A 273 -48.21 -7.59 -14.92
N SER A 274 -47.05 -8.06 -15.37
CA SER A 274 -46.26 -7.37 -16.38
C SER A 274 -46.97 -7.39 -17.75
N ARG A 275 -46.67 -6.37 -18.57
CA ARG A 275 -47.16 -6.23 -19.95
C ARG A 275 -46.63 -7.33 -20.86
N PHE A 276 -45.45 -7.89 -20.54
CA PHE A 276 -44.73 -8.87 -21.36
C PHE A 276 -44.30 -10.09 -20.53
N PRO A 277 -43.96 -11.22 -21.17
CA PRO A 277 -43.37 -12.36 -20.47
C PRO A 277 -42.07 -11.98 -19.74
N VAL A 278 -41.93 -12.43 -18.49
CA VAL A 278 -40.76 -12.12 -17.66
C VAL A 278 -39.91 -13.37 -17.41
N LEU A 279 -38.60 -13.24 -17.59
CA LEU A 279 -37.68 -14.38 -17.56
C LEU A 279 -37.62 -15.06 -16.19
N PHE A 280 -37.56 -14.29 -15.10
CA PHE A 280 -37.44 -14.83 -13.74
C PHE A 280 -38.68 -15.54 -13.22
N ASP A 281 -39.83 -15.42 -13.90
CA ASP A 281 -41.02 -16.20 -13.54
C ASP A 281 -40.78 -17.72 -13.70
N ASN A 282 -39.84 -18.13 -14.57
CA ASN A 282 -39.45 -19.52 -14.75
C ASN A 282 -38.33 -19.99 -13.80
N LEU A 283 -37.73 -19.08 -13.02
CA LEU A 283 -36.64 -19.38 -12.08
C LEU A 283 -37.11 -19.49 -10.63
N GLN A 284 -38.41 -19.31 -10.36
CA GLN A 284 -38.99 -19.38 -9.01
C GLN A 284 -38.74 -20.70 -8.26
N ALA A 285 -38.47 -21.79 -9.00
CA ALA A 285 -38.10 -23.09 -8.42
C ALA A 285 -36.66 -23.15 -7.87
N LEU A 286 -35.83 -22.14 -8.13
CA LEU A 286 -34.45 -22.05 -7.63
C LEU A 286 -34.40 -21.24 -6.30
N PRO A 287 -33.37 -21.44 -5.45
CA PRO A 287 -33.13 -20.58 -4.30
C PRO A 287 -32.91 -19.12 -4.69
N ALA A 288 -33.29 -18.17 -3.83
CA ALA A 288 -33.25 -16.73 -4.10
C ALA A 288 -31.85 -16.24 -4.53
N ASP A 289 -30.78 -16.70 -3.89
CA ASP A 289 -29.41 -16.33 -4.26
C ASP A 289 -29.02 -16.84 -5.67
N SER A 290 -29.51 -18.03 -6.05
CA SER A 290 -29.30 -18.57 -7.40
C SER A 290 -30.11 -17.82 -8.46
N GLN A 291 -31.33 -17.35 -8.12
CA GLN A 291 -32.11 -16.50 -9.01
C GLN A 291 -31.41 -15.16 -9.25
N LYS A 292 -30.90 -14.52 -8.19
CA LYS A 292 -30.12 -13.27 -8.25
C LYS A 292 -28.84 -13.43 -9.08
N ALA A 293 -28.11 -14.53 -8.91
CA ALA A 293 -26.91 -14.81 -9.69
C ALA A 293 -27.23 -15.03 -11.19
N GLU A 294 -28.30 -15.77 -11.50
CA GLU A 294 -28.77 -15.92 -12.88
C GLU A 294 -29.26 -14.59 -13.47
N ALA A 295 -29.79 -13.69 -12.64
CA ALA A 295 -30.25 -12.39 -13.08
C ALA A 295 -29.12 -11.49 -13.55
N ILE A 296 -28.05 -11.40 -12.76
CA ILE A 296 -26.83 -10.66 -13.12
C ILE A 296 -26.21 -11.24 -14.39
N ASN A 297 -26.09 -12.58 -14.47
CA ASN A 297 -25.52 -13.25 -15.64
C ASN A 297 -26.33 -13.02 -16.93
N THR A 298 -27.66 -13.15 -16.86
CA THR A 298 -28.53 -13.01 -18.04
C THR A 298 -28.61 -11.57 -18.54
N PHE A 299 -28.64 -10.60 -17.62
CA PHE A 299 -28.69 -9.18 -17.94
C PHE A 299 -27.41 -8.69 -18.65
N ILE A 300 -26.24 -9.07 -18.12
CA ILE A 300 -24.94 -8.75 -18.74
C ILE A 300 -24.81 -9.45 -20.09
N ALA A 301 -25.27 -10.70 -20.21
CA ALA A 301 -25.21 -11.43 -21.47
C ALA A 301 -26.10 -10.79 -22.56
N GLY A 302 -27.29 -10.33 -22.22
CA GLY A 302 -28.27 -9.79 -23.18
C GLY A 302 -28.03 -8.35 -23.64
N SER A 303 -27.19 -7.58 -22.93
CA SER A 303 -26.92 -6.17 -23.21
C SER A 303 -25.84 -5.99 -24.31
N ASP A 304 -24.56 -5.85 -23.92
CA ASP A 304 -23.48 -5.41 -24.82
C ASP A 304 -23.21 -6.39 -25.99
N THR A 305 -23.41 -7.69 -25.81
CA THR A 305 -23.12 -8.68 -26.87
C THR A 305 -24.08 -8.55 -28.06
N THR A 306 -25.35 -8.25 -27.78
CA THR A 306 -26.38 -7.99 -28.79
C THR A 306 -26.10 -6.66 -29.48
N ALA A 307 -25.80 -5.60 -28.71
CA ALA A 307 -25.46 -4.29 -29.26
C ALA A 307 -24.23 -4.34 -30.18
N PHE A 308 -23.16 -5.05 -29.79
CA PHE A 308 -21.97 -5.27 -30.62
C PHE A 308 -22.30 -5.92 -31.95
N THR A 309 -23.18 -6.92 -31.94
CA THR A 309 -23.62 -7.59 -33.16
C THR A 309 -24.38 -6.65 -34.08
N LEU A 310 -25.32 -5.86 -33.53
CA LEU A 310 -26.10 -4.88 -34.28
C LEU A 310 -25.24 -3.76 -34.88
N VAL A 311 -24.27 -3.26 -34.11
CA VAL A 311 -23.35 -2.20 -34.54
C VAL A 311 -22.40 -2.71 -35.62
N THR A 312 -21.87 -3.92 -35.45
CA THR A 312 -21.04 -4.58 -36.47
C THR A 312 -21.83 -4.76 -37.77
N ALA A 313 -23.09 -5.21 -37.67
CA ALA A 313 -23.99 -5.33 -38.82
C ALA A 313 -24.17 -3.97 -39.52
N LEU A 314 -24.61 -2.94 -38.78
CA LEU A 314 -24.90 -1.62 -39.35
C LEU A 314 -23.64 -0.97 -39.95
N TYR A 315 -22.49 -1.07 -39.27
CA TYR A 315 -21.22 -0.56 -39.76
C TYR A 315 -20.83 -1.19 -41.10
N HIS A 316 -20.92 -2.52 -41.22
CA HIS A 316 -20.57 -3.21 -42.45
C HIS A 316 -21.60 -2.97 -43.56
N ILE A 317 -22.89 -2.91 -43.23
CA ILE A 317 -23.96 -2.60 -44.19
C ILE A 317 -23.76 -1.20 -44.77
N LEU A 318 -23.62 -0.16 -43.94
CA LEU A 318 -23.46 1.23 -44.39
C LEU A 318 -22.12 1.50 -45.09
N ARG A 319 -21.09 0.72 -44.80
CA ARG A 319 -19.78 0.84 -45.45
C ARG A 319 -19.76 0.23 -46.86
N LEU A 320 -20.72 -0.64 -47.17
CA LEU A 320 -20.81 -1.39 -48.42
C LEU A 320 -22.09 -0.97 -49.16
N PRO A 321 -22.03 0.07 -50.02
CA PRO A 321 -23.22 0.66 -50.65
C PRO A 321 -24.08 -0.36 -51.42
N GLU A 322 -23.45 -1.39 -51.98
CA GLU A 322 -24.13 -2.49 -52.66
C GLU A 322 -24.94 -3.37 -51.70
N VAL A 323 -24.46 -3.57 -50.47
CA VAL A 323 -25.16 -4.32 -49.43
C VAL A 323 -26.27 -3.47 -48.83
N GLU A 324 -26.00 -2.20 -48.54
CA GLU A 324 -27.01 -1.24 -48.09
C GLU A 324 -28.17 -1.15 -49.08
N LYS A 325 -27.88 -0.88 -50.35
CA LYS A 325 -28.89 -0.74 -51.39
C LYS A 325 -29.74 -2.00 -51.54
N ALA A 326 -29.09 -3.18 -51.66
CA ALA A 326 -29.81 -4.44 -51.81
C ALA A 326 -30.67 -4.79 -50.58
N LEU A 327 -30.19 -4.43 -49.37
CA LEU A 327 -30.97 -4.61 -48.16
C LEU A 327 -32.18 -3.67 -48.12
N THR A 328 -31.99 -2.38 -48.42
CA THR A 328 -33.08 -1.39 -48.46
C THR A 328 -34.14 -1.78 -49.49
N GLU A 329 -33.75 -2.12 -50.73
CA GLU A 329 -34.68 -2.60 -51.76
C GLU A 329 -35.46 -3.83 -51.28
N SER A 330 -34.80 -4.78 -50.62
CA SER A 330 -35.46 -5.98 -50.08
C SER A 330 -36.38 -5.71 -48.88
N LEU A 331 -36.17 -4.61 -48.16
CA LEU A 331 -37.01 -4.18 -47.04
C LEU A 331 -38.20 -3.34 -47.54
N ASP A 332 -38.00 -2.47 -48.53
CA ASP A 332 -39.06 -1.66 -49.15
C ASP A 332 -40.19 -2.54 -49.70
N GLU A 333 -39.86 -3.71 -50.28
CA GLU A 333 -40.85 -4.71 -50.71
C GLU A 333 -41.74 -5.22 -49.57
N VAL A 334 -41.21 -5.29 -48.34
CA VAL A 334 -41.91 -5.81 -47.16
C VAL A 334 -42.64 -4.70 -46.39
N PHE A 335 -42.11 -3.47 -46.38
CA PHE A 335 -42.78 -2.30 -45.80
C PHE A 335 -43.92 -1.79 -46.69
N GLY A 336 -43.79 -1.91 -48.03
CA GLY A 336 -44.78 -1.40 -48.99
C GLY A 336 -44.99 0.11 -48.86
N GLU A 337 -46.24 0.57 -48.91
CA GLU A 337 -46.60 1.99 -48.68
C GLU A 337 -46.71 2.36 -47.19
N SER A 338 -46.57 1.39 -46.27
CA SER A 338 -46.70 1.60 -44.83
C SER A 338 -45.38 2.05 -44.20
N GLN A 339 -45.44 3.00 -43.26
CA GLN A 339 -44.28 3.38 -42.43
C GLN A 339 -44.17 2.57 -41.13
N ALA A 340 -45.08 1.63 -40.87
CA ALA A 340 -45.05 0.77 -39.69
C ALA A 340 -44.11 -0.44 -39.88
N ILE A 341 -43.37 -0.81 -38.85
CA ILE A 341 -42.42 -1.94 -38.88
C ILE A 341 -43.18 -3.28 -39.04
N PRO A 342 -42.86 -4.11 -40.06
CA PRO A 342 -43.46 -5.43 -40.24
C PRO A 342 -43.16 -6.39 -39.09
N SER A 343 -44.00 -7.42 -38.92
CA SER A 343 -43.77 -8.44 -37.88
C SER A 343 -42.46 -9.21 -38.10
N LEU A 344 -41.88 -9.75 -37.03
CA LEU A 344 -40.68 -10.59 -37.05
C LEU A 344 -40.82 -11.76 -38.01
N VAL A 345 -42.01 -12.36 -38.10
CA VAL A 345 -42.28 -13.46 -39.04
C VAL A 345 -42.15 -13.00 -40.50
N GLN A 346 -42.61 -11.79 -40.82
CA GLN A 346 -42.48 -11.20 -42.16
C GLN A 346 -41.02 -10.83 -42.45
N LEU A 347 -40.33 -10.21 -41.49
CA LEU A 347 -38.91 -9.84 -41.60
C LEU A 347 -38.01 -11.07 -41.75
N GLU A 348 -38.28 -12.14 -41.00
CA GLU A 348 -37.53 -13.41 -41.11
C GLU A 348 -37.60 -13.98 -42.53
N GLN A 349 -38.70 -13.79 -43.26
CA GLN A 349 -38.88 -14.29 -44.62
C GLN A 349 -38.01 -13.56 -45.65
N THR A 350 -37.58 -12.33 -45.36
CA THR A 350 -36.66 -11.57 -46.21
C THR A 350 -35.29 -12.27 -46.24
N LYS A 351 -35.03 -12.96 -47.36
CA LYS A 351 -33.81 -13.77 -47.53
C LYS A 351 -32.54 -12.95 -47.36
N TYR A 352 -32.53 -11.71 -47.87
CA TYR A 352 -31.36 -10.85 -47.82
C TYR A 352 -31.11 -10.32 -46.41
N LEU A 353 -32.14 -9.86 -45.69
CA LEU A 353 -32.04 -9.52 -44.26
C LEU A 353 -31.49 -10.70 -43.46
N ARG A 354 -32.01 -11.92 -43.66
CA ARG A 354 -31.52 -13.12 -42.96
C ARG A 354 -30.05 -13.42 -43.27
N ALA A 355 -29.61 -13.20 -44.52
CA ALA A 355 -28.21 -13.35 -44.90
C ALA A 355 -27.33 -12.32 -44.18
N CYS A 356 -27.77 -11.05 -44.12
CA CYS A 356 -27.09 -10.01 -43.36
C CYS A 356 -26.99 -10.35 -41.86
N VAL A 357 -28.05 -10.87 -41.25
CA VAL A 357 -28.03 -11.30 -39.82
C VAL A 357 -27.04 -12.46 -39.61
N ASN A 358 -27.06 -13.47 -40.46
CA ASN A 358 -26.14 -14.61 -40.35
C ASN A 358 -24.67 -14.19 -40.53
N GLU A 359 -24.41 -13.30 -41.49
CA GLU A 359 -23.07 -12.79 -41.74
C GLU A 359 -22.59 -11.87 -40.62
N ALA A 360 -23.49 -11.05 -40.07
CA ALA A 360 -23.21 -10.26 -38.87
C ALA A 360 -22.83 -11.17 -37.69
N LEU A 361 -23.55 -12.27 -37.45
CA LEU A 361 -23.20 -13.24 -36.39
C LEU A 361 -21.86 -13.97 -36.66
N ARG A 362 -21.50 -14.18 -37.93
CA ARG A 362 -20.21 -14.77 -38.31
C ARG A 362 -19.04 -13.82 -38.06
N LEU A 363 -19.25 -12.52 -38.32
CA LEU A 363 -18.23 -11.47 -38.17
C LEU A 363 -18.14 -10.94 -36.73
N ALA A 364 -19.28 -10.82 -36.05
CA ALA A 364 -19.38 -10.30 -34.70
C ALA A 364 -19.01 -11.40 -33.68
N MET A 365 -17.73 -11.48 -33.35
CA MET A 365 -17.26 -12.25 -32.20
C MET A 365 -17.33 -11.34 -30.95
N SER A 366 -18.51 -11.24 -30.35
CA SER A 366 -18.77 -10.33 -29.22
C SER A 366 -18.06 -10.71 -27.91
N VAL A 367 -17.63 -11.97 -27.77
CA VAL A 367 -16.85 -12.45 -26.61
C VAL A 367 -15.64 -13.25 -27.10
N PRO A 368 -14.55 -12.58 -27.53
CA PRO A 368 -13.34 -13.27 -27.96
C PRO A 368 -12.56 -13.84 -26.76
N GLY A 369 -12.29 -15.15 -26.75
CA GLY A 369 -11.51 -15.77 -25.67
C GLY A 369 -11.56 -17.30 -25.66
N MET A 370 -10.62 -17.91 -24.93
CA MET A 370 -10.61 -19.36 -24.71
C MET A 370 -11.55 -19.75 -23.56
N LEU A 371 -12.28 -20.85 -23.73
CA LEU A 371 -13.16 -21.45 -22.71
C LEU A 371 -12.57 -22.80 -22.28
N PRO A 372 -11.63 -22.83 -21.32
CA PRO A 372 -10.87 -24.03 -21.00
C PRO A 372 -11.74 -25.17 -20.46
N ARG A 373 -11.41 -26.38 -20.88
CA ARG A 373 -12.09 -27.62 -20.50
C ARG A 373 -11.08 -28.62 -19.96
N VAL A 374 -11.49 -29.36 -18.94
CA VAL A 374 -10.67 -30.41 -18.32
C VAL A 374 -10.93 -31.72 -19.03
N VAL A 375 -9.86 -32.44 -19.37
CA VAL A 375 -9.99 -33.79 -19.93
C VAL A 375 -10.48 -34.73 -18.83
N PRO A 376 -11.71 -35.30 -18.94
CA PRO A 376 -12.26 -36.13 -17.89
C PRO A 376 -11.56 -37.50 -17.84
N LYS A 377 -11.50 -38.09 -16.64
CA LYS A 377 -11.03 -39.47 -16.46
C LYS A 377 -12.07 -40.43 -17.03
N ARG A 378 -11.85 -40.91 -18.26
CA ARG A 378 -12.73 -41.85 -18.98
C ARG A 378 -12.00 -43.18 -19.24
N SER A 379 -12.77 -44.23 -19.51
CA SER A 379 -12.25 -45.55 -19.87
C SER A 379 -11.50 -45.55 -21.21
N GLN A 380 -11.93 -44.70 -22.16
CA GLN A 380 -11.20 -44.46 -23.40
C GLN A 380 -10.33 -43.20 -23.26
N PRO A 381 -9.04 -43.26 -23.62
CA PRO A 381 -8.15 -42.10 -23.56
C PRO A 381 -8.53 -41.06 -24.61
N PHE A 382 -8.38 -39.78 -24.27
CA PHE A 382 -8.53 -38.70 -25.25
C PHE A 382 -7.24 -38.57 -26.05
N VAL A 383 -7.30 -38.76 -27.36
CA VAL A 383 -6.13 -38.83 -28.25
C VAL A 383 -6.20 -37.72 -29.30
N ILE A 384 -5.11 -36.97 -29.45
CA ILE A 384 -4.91 -35.98 -30.51
C ILE A 384 -3.51 -36.16 -31.08
N ASP A 385 -3.38 -36.13 -32.41
CA ASP A 385 -2.10 -36.35 -33.11
C ASP A 385 -1.39 -37.65 -32.70
N GLY A 386 -2.16 -38.72 -32.47
CA GLY A 386 -1.64 -40.02 -32.00
C GLY A 386 -1.12 -40.02 -30.56
N LYS A 387 -1.24 -38.91 -29.83
CA LYS A 387 -0.76 -38.75 -28.46
C LYS A 387 -1.93 -38.71 -27.48
N VAL A 388 -1.84 -39.50 -26.41
CA VAL A 388 -2.81 -39.46 -25.31
C VAL A 388 -2.67 -38.16 -24.54
N VAL A 389 -3.74 -37.37 -24.44
CA VAL A 389 -3.81 -36.22 -23.52
C VAL A 389 -4.13 -36.78 -22.13
N PRO A 390 -3.30 -36.50 -21.11
CA PRO A 390 -3.56 -36.98 -19.75
C PRO A 390 -4.86 -36.36 -19.19
N PRO A 391 -5.62 -37.10 -18.37
CA PRO A 391 -6.69 -36.51 -17.55
C PRO A 391 -6.13 -35.40 -16.65
N GLY A 392 -6.95 -34.41 -16.31
CA GLY A 392 -6.56 -33.35 -15.35
C GLY A 392 -6.31 -33.91 -13.94
N PHE A 393 -5.35 -33.31 -13.21
CA PHE A 393 -5.06 -33.60 -11.79
C PHE A 393 -5.82 -32.63 -10.88
N GLU A 394 -6.59 -33.16 -9.93
CA GLU A 394 -7.09 -32.44 -8.75
C GLU A 394 -6.02 -32.59 -7.64
N ASP A 395 -5.65 -31.51 -6.95
CA ASP A 395 -4.62 -31.37 -5.90
C ASP A 395 -3.12 -31.33 -6.30
N MET A 396 -2.56 -30.11 -6.38
CA MET A 396 -1.22 -29.69 -5.91
C MET A 396 -0.97 -28.21 -6.27
N ALA A 397 -1.24 -27.31 -5.33
CA ALA A 397 -0.87 -25.88 -5.41
C ALA A 397 -0.26 -25.42 -4.08
N GLN A 398 0.98 -25.82 -3.81
CA GLN A 398 1.85 -25.22 -2.78
C GLN A 398 3.31 -25.36 -3.24
N SER A 399 3.94 -24.26 -3.69
CA SER A 399 5.40 -24.03 -3.57
C SER A 399 5.78 -22.63 -4.09
N GLU A 400 5.81 -21.69 -3.15
CA GLU A 400 6.42 -20.36 -3.09
C GLU A 400 5.47 -19.62 -2.15
N GLN A 401 5.75 -19.64 -0.84
CA GLN A 401 4.85 -19.02 0.11
C GLN A 401 4.88 -17.51 -0.11
N PRO A 402 3.78 -16.89 -0.59
CA PRO A 402 3.58 -15.49 -0.32
C PRO A 402 3.37 -15.37 1.20
N PHE A 403 3.49 -14.16 1.73
CA PHE A 403 2.86 -13.87 3.02
C PHE A 403 1.49 -14.55 3.07
N SER A 404 1.15 -15.23 4.16
CA SER A 404 -0.20 -15.81 4.31
C SER A 404 -1.30 -14.74 4.20
N VAL A 405 -0.89 -13.46 4.25
CA VAL A 405 -1.66 -12.24 4.17
C VAL A 405 -1.40 -11.53 2.83
N PRO A 406 -2.39 -11.43 1.93
CA PRO A 406 -2.29 -10.64 0.70
C PRO A 406 -2.05 -9.16 1.01
N VAL A 407 -1.01 -8.56 0.41
CA VAL A 407 -0.72 -7.12 0.50
C VAL A 407 -1.73 -6.34 -0.33
N ILE A 408 -2.36 -5.33 0.27
CA ILE A 408 -3.32 -4.45 -0.40
C ILE A 408 -2.53 -3.36 -1.13
N PHE A 409 -2.86 -3.17 -2.41
CA PHE A 409 -2.31 -2.12 -3.24
C PHE A 409 -3.44 -1.22 -3.75
N THR A 410 -3.20 0.08 -3.74
CA THR A 410 -4.03 1.11 -4.34
C THR A 410 -3.50 1.45 -5.73
N GLU A 411 -4.39 1.40 -6.73
CA GLU A 411 -4.09 1.85 -8.10
C GLU A 411 -4.19 3.37 -8.18
N LEU A 412 -3.33 4.00 -8.96
CA LEU A 412 -3.31 5.45 -9.14
C LEU A 412 -3.45 5.78 -10.62
N ASP A 413 -4.39 6.69 -10.93
CA ASP A 413 -4.92 6.93 -12.27
C ASP A 413 -4.14 7.99 -13.08
N HIS A 414 -2.87 8.26 -12.75
CA HIS A 414 -2.14 9.40 -13.32
C HIS A 414 -0.68 9.06 -13.66
N GLU A 415 -0.18 9.62 -14.77
CA GLU A 415 1.27 9.71 -14.94
C GLU A 415 1.86 10.64 -13.89
N PRO A 416 2.96 10.25 -13.21
CA PRO A 416 3.67 11.15 -12.33
C PRO A 416 4.16 12.36 -13.11
N LYS A 417 3.58 13.52 -12.79
CA LYS A 417 4.00 14.83 -13.27
C LYS A 417 4.77 15.51 -12.15
N ASN A 418 6.09 15.57 -12.27
CA ASN A 418 6.88 16.55 -11.54
C ASN A 418 7.07 17.76 -12.45
N THR A 419 6.40 18.88 -12.18
CA THR A 419 6.49 20.08 -13.03
C THR A 419 7.89 20.73 -13.00
N TRP A 420 8.75 20.29 -12.10
CA TRP A 420 10.09 20.82 -11.88
C TRP A 420 11.20 19.94 -12.47
N VAL A 421 10.85 18.74 -12.96
CA VAL A 421 11.81 17.80 -13.53
C VAL A 421 11.25 17.22 -14.83
N ASP A 422 11.90 17.57 -15.93
CA ASP A 422 11.70 16.86 -17.20
C ASP A 422 12.36 15.47 -17.09
N TYR A 423 11.56 14.41 -17.08
CA TYR A 423 12.06 13.04 -17.09
C TYR A 423 12.13 12.54 -18.53
N GLY A 424 13.22 11.87 -18.90
CA GLY A 424 13.24 11.08 -20.14
C GLY A 424 14.50 11.18 -20.99
N HIS A 425 15.47 12.01 -20.60
CA HIS A 425 16.74 12.13 -21.32
C HIS A 425 17.91 12.12 -20.33
N PRO A 426 18.69 11.02 -20.28
CA PRO A 426 19.95 11.02 -19.55
C PRO A 426 20.83 12.18 -20.01
N GLU A 427 21.22 13.03 -19.08
CA GLU A 427 22.02 14.22 -19.35
C GLU A 427 23.23 14.21 -18.42
N ARG A 428 24.39 14.57 -18.95
CA ARG A 428 25.58 14.86 -18.15
C ARG A 428 25.97 16.31 -18.38
N ARG A 429 26.03 17.09 -17.30
CA ARG A 429 26.47 18.49 -17.34
C ARG A 429 27.43 18.82 -16.21
N THR A 430 28.21 19.88 -16.41
CA THR A 430 29.08 20.43 -15.36
C THR A 430 28.43 21.68 -14.79
N ILE A 431 28.16 21.65 -13.49
CA ILE A 431 27.82 22.81 -12.68
C ILE A 431 29.12 23.52 -12.31
N ALA A 432 29.28 24.76 -12.77
CA ALA A 432 30.46 25.56 -12.48
C ALA A 432 30.49 26.01 -11.01
N LYS A 433 31.68 26.10 -10.44
CA LYS A 433 31.90 26.77 -9.16
C LYS A 433 31.29 28.18 -9.17
N GLY A 434 30.54 28.50 -8.12
CA GLY A 434 29.82 29.76 -7.95
C GLY A 434 28.37 29.72 -8.44
N TRP A 435 27.95 28.64 -9.11
CA TRP A 435 26.55 28.48 -9.53
C TRP A 435 25.64 28.14 -8.33
N ALA A 436 24.45 28.72 -8.30
CA ALA A 436 23.34 28.33 -7.45
C ALA A 436 22.09 28.15 -8.33
N LYS A 437 21.20 27.26 -7.91
CA LYS A 437 19.94 27.00 -8.62
C LYS A 437 19.06 28.24 -8.71
N GLU A 438 18.96 28.97 -7.59
CA GLU A 438 18.15 30.17 -7.41
C GLU A 438 18.88 31.15 -6.48
N GLU A 439 18.48 32.42 -6.51
CA GLU A 439 19.01 33.44 -5.60
C GLU A 439 18.81 33.04 -4.13
N GLY A 440 19.85 33.23 -3.31
CA GLY A 440 19.83 32.90 -1.88
C GLY A 440 20.01 31.41 -1.55
N ARG A 441 20.03 30.50 -2.53
CA ARG A 441 20.36 29.07 -2.31
C ARG A 441 21.87 28.87 -2.14
N LYS A 442 22.24 27.73 -1.56
CA LYS A 442 23.64 27.34 -1.39
C LYS A 442 24.35 27.22 -2.74
N VAL A 443 25.45 27.95 -2.89
CA VAL A 443 26.30 27.91 -4.09
C VAL A 443 27.18 26.66 -4.10
N PHE A 444 27.41 26.10 -5.27
CA PHE A 444 28.42 25.06 -5.47
C PHE A 444 29.82 25.69 -5.37
N THR A 445 30.64 25.24 -4.42
CA THR A 445 31.98 25.81 -4.19
C THR A 445 33.10 25.10 -4.96
N VAL A 446 32.75 24.01 -5.65
CA VAL A 446 33.63 23.24 -6.56
C VAL A 446 32.89 22.91 -7.85
N ASP A 447 33.63 22.73 -8.94
CA ASP A 447 33.04 22.24 -10.19
C ASP A 447 32.49 20.83 -9.98
N THR A 448 31.22 20.63 -10.32
CA THR A 448 30.46 19.42 -10.01
C THR A 448 29.84 18.86 -11.28
N ILE A 449 30.03 17.57 -11.54
CA ILE A 449 29.29 16.83 -12.55
C ILE A 449 27.90 16.51 -11.98
N TRP A 450 26.87 16.80 -12.77
CA TRP A 450 25.51 16.32 -12.56
C TRP A 450 25.13 15.39 -13.71
N GLU A 451 24.97 14.12 -13.38
CA GLU A 451 24.45 13.07 -14.26
C GLU A 451 22.98 12.81 -13.88
N LYS A 452 22.06 13.17 -14.77
CA LYS A 452 20.61 13.14 -14.56
C LYS A 452 19.99 11.90 -15.20
N ASP A 453 18.95 11.36 -14.57
CA ASP A 453 18.14 10.23 -15.06
C ASP A 453 18.98 8.97 -15.36
N ILE A 454 20.00 8.71 -14.54
CA ILE A 454 20.83 7.51 -14.64
C ILE A 454 20.02 6.29 -14.23
N ARG A 455 20.04 5.25 -15.07
CA ARG A 455 19.32 4.01 -14.85
C ARG A 455 20.16 3.03 -14.04
N ILE A 456 19.57 2.52 -12.96
CA ILE A 456 20.18 1.50 -12.11
C ILE A 456 19.34 0.22 -12.26
N PRO A 457 19.85 -0.82 -12.92
CA PRO A 457 19.14 -2.09 -13.06
C PRO A 457 19.20 -2.90 -11.76
N LEU A 458 18.05 -3.39 -11.31
CA LEU A 458 17.91 -4.26 -10.15
C LEU A 458 17.93 -5.73 -10.54
N ARG A 459 18.11 -6.63 -9.56
CA ARG A 459 18.22 -8.09 -9.78
C ARG A 459 17.01 -8.73 -10.46
N ASP A 460 15.83 -8.11 -10.35
CA ASP A 460 14.56 -8.60 -10.91
C ASP A 460 14.22 -7.95 -12.26
N GLY A 461 15.12 -7.13 -12.81
CA GLY A 461 14.95 -6.45 -14.10
C GLY A 461 14.18 -5.13 -14.03
N VAL A 462 13.76 -4.69 -12.84
CA VAL A 462 13.26 -3.31 -12.66
C VAL A 462 14.42 -2.32 -12.75
N GLU A 463 14.17 -1.17 -13.38
CA GLU A 463 15.13 -0.07 -13.44
C GLU A 463 14.68 1.06 -12.53
N LEU A 464 15.60 1.54 -11.68
CA LEU A 464 15.43 2.76 -10.90
C LEU A 464 16.11 3.94 -11.60
N LEU A 465 15.66 5.15 -11.31
CA LEU A 465 16.29 6.38 -11.76
C LEU A 465 17.02 7.10 -10.64
N ALA A 466 18.19 7.64 -10.97
CA ALA A 466 19.01 8.39 -10.05
C ALA A 466 19.56 9.69 -10.68
N ASP A 467 19.77 10.69 -9.84
CA ASP A 467 20.60 11.85 -10.13
C ASP A 467 21.89 11.75 -9.32
N ILE A 468 23.02 11.87 -10.01
CA ILE A 468 24.35 11.71 -9.43
C ILE A 468 25.06 13.05 -9.50
N PHE A 469 25.43 13.56 -8.32
CA PHE A 469 26.25 14.75 -8.16
C PHE A 469 27.62 14.34 -7.66
N ARG A 470 28.68 14.68 -8.39
CA ARG A 470 30.04 14.29 -8.01
C ARG A 470 31.06 15.36 -8.40
N PRO A 471 32.15 15.56 -7.63
CA PRO A 471 33.18 16.53 -8.00
C PRO A 471 33.74 16.24 -9.40
N LEU A 472 34.04 17.26 -10.20
CA LEU A 472 34.64 17.07 -11.54
C LEU A 472 35.95 16.26 -11.49
N THR A 473 36.70 16.38 -10.39
CA THR A 473 37.93 15.64 -10.13
C THR A 473 37.73 14.13 -9.99
N SER A 474 36.49 13.66 -9.78
CA SER A 474 36.17 12.24 -9.58
C SER A 474 36.43 11.36 -10.80
N ASP A 475 36.45 11.91 -12.01
CA ASP A 475 36.84 11.17 -13.23
C ASP A 475 38.32 10.72 -13.19
N ALA A 476 39.18 11.47 -12.49
CA ALA A 476 40.60 11.17 -12.38
C ALA A 476 40.97 10.54 -11.03
N LYS A 477 40.25 10.89 -9.97
CA LYS A 477 40.45 10.38 -8.61
C LYS A 477 39.12 9.96 -8.01
N PRO A 478 38.80 8.65 -8.01
CA PRO A 478 37.53 8.16 -7.50
C PRO A 478 37.24 8.63 -6.05
N VAL A 479 35.97 8.86 -5.76
CA VAL A 479 35.47 9.42 -4.49
C VAL A 479 34.41 8.51 -3.84
N PRO A 480 34.21 8.59 -2.52
CA PRO A 480 33.10 7.91 -1.86
C PRO A 480 31.74 8.47 -2.26
N ALA A 481 30.71 7.64 -2.15
CA ALA A 481 29.34 8.02 -2.45
C ALA A 481 28.45 7.99 -1.20
N ILE A 482 27.57 8.99 -1.09
CA ILE A 482 26.44 9.01 -0.16
C ILE A 482 25.18 8.69 -0.96
N MET A 483 24.39 7.72 -0.51
CA MET A 483 23.17 7.26 -1.16
C MET A 483 21.94 7.58 -0.27
N PRO A 484 21.30 8.74 -0.47
CA PRO A 484 19.99 9.02 0.09
C PRO A 484 18.90 8.17 -0.59
N TRP A 485 18.09 7.45 0.19
CA TRP A 485 17.08 6.51 -0.31
C TRP A 485 15.66 6.86 0.17
N SER A 486 14.77 7.25 -0.74
CA SER A 486 13.35 7.46 -0.44
C SER A 486 12.49 7.59 -1.70
N PRO A 487 11.16 7.51 -1.57
CA PRO A 487 10.23 7.83 -2.65
C PRO A 487 9.97 9.35 -2.82
N TYR A 488 10.78 10.23 -2.21
CA TYR A 488 10.49 11.68 -2.16
C TYR A 488 11.01 12.50 -3.34
N GLY A 489 11.61 11.88 -4.35
CA GLY A 489 12.09 12.56 -5.56
C GLY A 489 13.59 12.81 -5.55
N LYS A 490 14.24 12.64 -6.70
CA LYS A 490 15.71 12.65 -6.83
C LYS A 490 16.35 14.02 -7.14
N THR A 491 15.58 15.01 -7.58
CA THR A 491 16.13 16.26 -8.15
C THR A 491 15.70 17.52 -7.39
N GLY A 492 15.91 17.61 -6.07
CA GLY A 492 15.80 18.91 -5.37
C GLY A 492 14.41 19.51 -5.17
N THR A 493 13.40 18.95 -5.85
CA THR A 493 12.03 19.47 -5.97
C THR A 493 11.07 18.29 -6.00
N GLY A 494 11.13 17.48 -4.94
CA GLY A 494 10.02 16.62 -4.58
C GLY A 494 8.79 17.45 -4.19
N ILE A 495 7.68 16.77 -3.92
CA ILE A 495 6.46 17.43 -3.42
C ILE A 495 6.70 18.06 -2.04
N GLN A 496 7.67 17.52 -1.29
CA GLN A 496 8.03 17.95 0.07
C GLN A 496 9.34 18.75 0.04
N GLN A 497 9.34 19.92 0.71
CA GLN A 497 10.50 20.80 0.84
C GLN A 497 10.38 21.73 2.05
N LEU A 498 11.52 22.27 2.53
CA LEU A 498 11.56 23.11 3.74
C LEU A 498 10.73 24.39 3.56
N ASP A 499 10.64 24.90 2.33
CA ASP A 499 9.89 26.11 1.99
C ASP A 499 8.38 25.98 2.22
N MET A 500 7.85 24.77 2.50
CA MET A 500 6.45 24.56 2.87
C MET A 500 6.15 24.89 4.33
N PHE A 501 7.17 24.98 5.18
CA PHE A 501 7.00 25.22 6.60
C PHE A 501 7.22 26.70 6.94
N PRO A 502 6.48 27.25 7.92
CA PRO A 502 6.77 28.56 8.47
C PRO A 502 8.26 28.72 8.78
N TRP A 503 8.85 29.82 8.35
CA TRP A 503 10.26 30.15 8.56
C TRP A 503 11.26 29.06 8.14
N ARG A 504 10.86 28.12 7.26
CA ARG A 504 11.66 26.96 6.87
C ARG A 504 12.23 26.19 8.06
N VAL A 505 11.46 26.08 9.16
CA VAL A 505 11.90 25.48 10.43
C VAL A 505 13.25 26.00 10.93
N GLY A 506 13.49 27.31 10.74
CA GLY A 506 14.74 27.97 11.14
C GLY A 506 15.95 27.65 10.25
N VAL A 507 15.77 26.98 9.11
CA VAL A 507 16.85 26.64 8.16
C VAL A 507 16.94 27.70 7.05
N PRO A 508 18.02 28.49 6.99
CA PRO A 508 18.20 29.49 5.94
C PRO A 508 18.21 28.89 4.53
N ARG A 509 17.77 29.66 3.52
CA ARG A 509 17.87 29.25 2.11
C ARG A 509 19.30 28.91 1.71
N SER A 510 20.28 29.63 2.26
CA SER A 510 21.71 29.48 1.99
C SER A 510 22.31 28.16 2.45
N GLU A 511 21.61 27.39 3.29
CA GLU A 511 22.07 26.06 3.72
C GLU A 511 21.62 24.92 2.80
N THR A 512 20.77 25.22 1.82
CA THR A 512 20.18 24.24 0.91
C THR A 512 20.40 24.62 -0.53
N SER A 513 20.79 23.68 -1.39
CA SER A 513 21.09 23.96 -2.80
C SER A 513 19.83 23.99 -3.68
N GLY A 514 18.71 23.43 -3.19
CA GLY A 514 17.52 23.17 -3.97
C GLY A 514 17.68 22.00 -4.95
N LEU A 515 18.73 21.18 -4.79
CA LEU A 515 19.02 19.96 -5.55
C LEU A 515 19.08 18.70 -4.67
N GLU A 516 18.99 18.87 -3.34
CA GLU A 516 18.85 17.80 -2.36
C GLU A 516 17.50 17.08 -2.45
N LYS A 517 17.52 15.75 -2.33
CA LYS A 517 16.30 15.00 -2.02
C LYS A 517 15.76 15.46 -0.65
N TRP A 518 14.44 15.48 -0.48
CA TRP A 518 13.83 15.82 0.82
C TRP A 518 14.46 14.95 1.93
N GLU A 519 14.80 15.57 3.07
CA GLU A 519 15.48 14.92 4.22
C GLU A 519 16.90 14.37 3.95
N ALA A 520 17.49 14.68 2.80
CA ALA A 520 18.79 14.19 2.40
C ALA A 520 19.92 15.22 2.63
N PRO A 521 21.17 14.76 2.77
CA PRO A 521 22.34 15.61 2.66
C PRO A 521 22.42 16.29 1.27
N GLY A 522 22.75 17.59 1.24
CA GLY A 522 22.68 18.37 0.01
C GLY A 522 23.91 18.32 -0.91
N PRO A 523 23.72 18.23 -2.25
CA PRO A 523 24.82 17.98 -3.19
C PRO A 523 25.86 19.09 -3.21
N ALA A 524 25.46 20.38 -3.12
CA ALA A 524 26.42 21.48 -3.10
C ALA A 524 27.39 21.44 -1.89
N GLU A 525 26.92 20.93 -0.75
CA GLU A 525 27.71 20.79 0.47
C GLU A 525 28.66 19.59 0.38
N TRP A 526 28.14 18.45 -0.04
CA TRP A 526 28.88 17.19 0.03
C TRP A 526 29.86 16.98 -1.13
N THR A 527 29.60 17.54 -2.32
CA THR A 527 30.60 17.55 -3.39
C THR A 527 31.78 18.43 -3.04
N ALA A 528 31.56 19.56 -2.37
CA ALA A 528 32.64 20.40 -1.83
C ALA A 528 33.50 19.67 -0.79
N ARG A 529 32.89 18.75 -0.04
CA ARG A 529 33.57 17.90 0.96
C ARG A 529 34.27 16.67 0.35
N GLY A 530 34.19 16.48 -0.97
CA GLY A 530 34.85 15.40 -1.69
C GLY A 530 34.04 14.11 -1.81
N TYR A 531 32.71 14.18 -1.69
CA TYR A 531 31.81 13.05 -1.80
C TYR A 531 30.94 13.16 -3.06
N ALA A 532 30.54 12.03 -3.63
CA ALA A 532 29.40 11.98 -4.53
C ALA A 532 28.09 11.86 -3.72
N VAL A 533 27.00 12.44 -4.24
CA VAL A 533 25.63 12.25 -3.74
C VAL A 533 24.81 11.60 -4.83
N VAL A 534 24.26 10.42 -4.55
CA VAL A 534 23.47 9.61 -5.47
C VAL A 534 22.02 9.62 -5.01
N ASN A 535 21.23 10.57 -5.49
CA ASN A 535 19.81 10.65 -5.16
C ASN A 535 19.03 9.64 -6.00
N ILE A 536 18.49 8.61 -5.37
CA ILE A 536 17.74 7.54 -6.06
C ILE A 536 16.25 7.70 -5.80
N ASP A 537 15.43 7.60 -6.85
CA ASP A 537 13.99 7.36 -6.69
C ASP A 537 13.77 5.87 -6.48
N ALA A 538 13.26 5.52 -5.29
CA ALA A 538 12.98 4.14 -4.89
C ALA A 538 12.03 3.44 -5.89
N ARG A 539 11.93 2.12 -5.80
CA ARG A 539 11.02 1.32 -6.62
C ARG A 539 9.60 1.89 -6.59
N GLY A 540 8.99 2.01 -7.76
CA GLY A 540 7.65 2.56 -7.90
C GLY A 540 7.52 4.03 -7.52
N ALA A 541 8.62 4.78 -7.35
CA ALA A 541 8.59 6.23 -7.18
C ALA A 541 8.86 6.95 -8.50
N PHE A 542 8.06 7.97 -8.81
CA PHE A 542 8.16 8.78 -10.03
C PHE A 542 8.31 7.93 -11.30
N LYS A 543 9.45 7.98 -11.99
CA LYS A 543 9.66 7.21 -13.23
C LYS A 543 10.50 5.94 -13.02
N SER A 544 10.84 5.60 -11.77
CA SER A 544 11.39 4.28 -11.42
C SER A 544 10.32 3.20 -11.60
N GLY A 545 10.72 2.02 -12.10
CA GLY A 545 9.79 0.92 -12.37
C GLY A 545 9.29 0.20 -11.10
N GLY A 546 8.33 -0.70 -11.29
CA GLY A 546 7.76 -1.52 -10.21
C GLY A 546 6.64 -0.83 -9.42
N ASP A 547 6.16 -1.51 -8.38
CA ASP A 547 5.17 -1.00 -7.43
C ASP A 547 5.87 -0.39 -6.21
N LEU A 548 5.31 0.69 -5.65
CA LEU A 548 5.83 1.34 -4.45
C LEU A 548 5.42 0.54 -3.21
N TYR A 549 6.41 0.14 -2.43
CA TYR A 549 6.24 -0.54 -1.15
C TYR A 549 6.50 0.43 0.01
N VAL A 550 5.78 0.26 1.12
CA VAL A 550 6.06 0.95 2.38
C VAL A 550 6.95 0.06 3.21
N TYR A 551 8.26 0.31 3.22
CA TYR A 551 9.24 -0.47 3.97
C TYR A 551 9.26 -1.96 3.61
N GLY A 552 10.18 -2.69 4.24
CA GLY A 552 10.22 -4.15 4.19
C GLY A 552 11.38 -4.73 3.40
N THR A 553 11.34 -6.05 3.23
CA THR A 553 12.45 -6.80 2.61
C THR A 553 12.72 -6.34 1.17
N GLN A 554 11.70 -5.87 0.45
CA GLN A 554 11.86 -5.36 -0.92
C GLN A 554 12.77 -4.11 -0.95
N GLU A 555 12.53 -3.12 -0.08
CA GLU A 555 13.40 -1.93 -0.01
C GLU A 555 14.82 -2.29 0.42
N GLY A 556 14.98 -3.23 1.36
CA GLY A 556 16.30 -3.71 1.76
C GLY A 556 17.12 -4.28 0.59
N ARG A 557 16.48 -5.12 -0.24
CA ARG A 557 17.13 -5.76 -1.39
C ARG A 557 17.41 -4.80 -2.54
N ASP A 558 16.51 -3.86 -2.80
CA ASP A 558 16.72 -2.85 -3.84
C ASP A 558 17.85 -1.90 -3.45
N GLY A 559 17.92 -1.49 -2.18
CA GLY A 559 19.03 -0.68 -1.67
C GLY A 559 20.37 -1.43 -1.68
N TYR A 560 20.37 -2.74 -1.42
CA TYR A 560 21.56 -3.59 -1.62
C TYR A 560 22.04 -3.50 -3.08
N ASP A 561 21.15 -3.72 -4.05
CA ASP A 561 21.51 -3.70 -5.47
C ASP A 561 22.08 -2.34 -5.90
N CYS A 562 21.50 -1.25 -5.40
CA CYS A 562 21.98 0.10 -5.68
C CYS A 562 23.36 0.38 -5.07
N ILE A 563 23.63 -0.03 -3.82
CA ILE A 563 24.96 0.12 -3.20
C ILE A 563 26.02 -0.61 -4.04
N GLU A 564 25.74 -1.85 -4.42
CA GLU A 564 26.67 -2.67 -5.20
C GLU A 564 26.84 -2.16 -6.64
N TRP A 565 25.83 -1.47 -7.19
CA TRP A 565 25.94 -0.80 -8.49
C TRP A 565 26.76 0.49 -8.39
N ILE A 566 26.56 1.32 -7.36
CA ILE A 566 27.31 2.56 -7.12
C ILE A 566 28.79 2.25 -6.94
N ALA A 567 29.12 1.24 -6.12
CA ALA A 567 30.49 0.86 -5.84
C ALA A 567 31.30 0.45 -7.09
N LYS A 568 30.62 -0.03 -8.13
CA LYS A 568 31.23 -0.43 -9.42
C LYS A 568 31.46 0.72 -10.40
N GLN A 569 30.97 1.92 -10.09
CA GLN A 569 31.13 3.06 -11.00
C GLN A 569 32.60 3.52 -11.01
N PRO A 570 33.15 3.90 -12.17
CA PRO A 570 34.59 4.23 -12.30
C PRO A 570 35.01 5.47 -11.50
N TRP A 571 34.06 6.32 -11.14
CA TRP A 571 34.28 7.50 -10.29
C TRP A 571 34.10 7.22 -8.79
N CYS A 572 33.66 6.01 -8.41
CA CYS A 572 33.46 5.62 -7.01
C CYS A 572 34.69 4.90 -6.45
N ASN A 573 35.06 5.18 -5.20
CA ASN A 573 36.17 4.49 -4.51
C ASN A 573 35.73 3.18 -3.83
N GLU A 574 34.67 2.55 -4.33
CA GLU A 574 34.04 1.34 -3.77
C GLU A 574 33.37 1.51 -2.40
N LYS A 575 33.41 2.69 -1.78
CA LYS A 575 32.76 2.94 -0.49
C LYS A 575 31.48 3.74 -0.65
N VAL A 576 30.38 3.17 -0.15
CA VAL A 576 29.05 3.79 -0.13
C VAL A 576 28.58 3.95 1.31
N ALA A 577 28.05 5.13 1.62
CA ALA A 577 27.37 5.43 2.88
C ALA A 577 25.90 5.67 2.61
N MET A 578 25.06 5.37 3.59
CA MET A 578 23.68 5.88 3.61
C MET A 578 23.54 6.97 4.66
N ALA A 579 22.71 7.97 4.36
CA ALA A 579 22.44 9.09 5.25
C ALA A 579 21.07 9.70 4.92
N GLY A 580 20.36 10.16 5.95
CA GLY A 580 19.08 10.85 5.79
C GLY A 580 18.12 10.62 6.94
N ASN A 581 17.04 11.40 6.94
CA ASN A 581 16.02 11.42 7.98
C ASN A 581 14.71 10.70 7.61
N SER A 582 13.89 10.34 8.59
CA SER A 582 12.58 9.71 8.45
C SER A 582 12.57 8.43 7.60
N TRP A 583 12.04 8.45 6.37
CA TRP A 583 12.05 7.30 5.46
C TRP A 583 13.48 6.92 5.07
N LEU A 584 14.34 7.93 4.84
CA LEU A 584 15.76 7.73 4.56
C LEU A 584 16.48 7.20 5.80
N GLY A 585 16.01 7.50 7.01
CA GLY A 585 16.53 6.93 8.26
C GLY A 585 16.10 5.47 8.46
N THR A 586 14.81 5.21 8.23
CA THR A 586 14.18 3.89 8.42
C THR A 586 14.70 2.83 7.46
N THR A 587 14.81 3.18 6.17
CA THR A 587 15.27 2.25 5.13
C THR A 587 16.72 1.82 5.31
N GLN A 588 17.55 2.64 5.95
CA GLN A 588 18.92 2.24 6.28
C GLN A 588 18.96 0.99 7.16
N TRP A 589 17.99 0.80 8.07
CA TRP A 589 17.90 -0.40 8.89
C TRP A 589 17.61 -1.65 8.06
N PHE A 590 16.71 -1.54 7.08
CA PHE A 590 16.40 -2.63 6.16
C PHE A 590 17.57 -2.97 5.26
N ILE A 591 18.18 -1.95 4.64
CA ILE A 591 19.27 -2.12 3.68
C ILE A 591 20.52 -2.65 4.38
N ALA A 592 20.90 -2.09 5.54
CA ALA A 592 22.07 -2.57 6.29
C ALA A 592 21.86 -4.00 6.86
N ALA A 593 20.62 -4.41 7.11
CA ALA A 593 20.30 -5.77 7.54
C ALA A 593 20.51 -6.83 6.43
N GLU A 594 20.52 -6.42 5.16
CA GLU A 594 20.94 -7.25 4.01
C GLU A 594 22.47 -7.34 3.85
N GLN A 595 23.23 -6.59 4.67
CA GLN A 595 24.70 -6.56 4.71
C GLN A 595 25.38 -6.35 3.34
N PRO A 596 25.12 -5.24 2.63
CA PRO A 596 25.83 -4.93 1.38
C PRO A 596 27.34 -4.78 1.66
N PRO A 597 28.23 -5.52 0.95
CA PRO A 597 29.66 -5.48 1.20
C PRO A 597 30.30 -4.09 1.08
N HIS A 598 29.78 -3.26 0.17
CA HIS A 598 30.31 -1.90 -0.08
C HIS A 598 29.65 -0.82 0.78
N LEU A 599 28.72 -1.19 1.68
CA LEU A 599 28.17 -0.28 2.68
C LEU A 599 29.20 -0.07 3.81
N ALA A 600 30.02 0.97 3.67
CA ALA A 600 31.11 1.25 4.59
C ALA A 600 30.64 1.85 5.93
N CYS A 601 29.58 2.67 5.92
CA CYS A 601 28.92 3.16 7.13
C CYS A 601 27.49 3.64 6.87
N MET A 602 26.73 3.88 7.95
CA MET A 602 25.36 4.39 7.87
C MET A 602 25.09 5.49 8.91
N ALA A 603 24.26 6.45 8.56
CA ALA A 603 23.87 7.57 9.41
C ALA A 603 22.34 7.75 9.39
N PRO A 604 21.60 6.90 10.12
CA PRO A 604 20.16 7.00 10.25
C PRO A 604 19.82 8.17 11.19
N TRP A 605 19.26 9.23 10.62
CA TRP A 605 18.87 10.42 11.36
C TRP A 605 17.40 10.31 11.71
N GLU A 606 17.07 9.68 12.83
CA GLU A 606 15.69 9.39 13.21
C GLU A 606 14.96 8.45 12.23
N GLY A 607 14.89 7.15 12.56
CA GLY A 607 14.22 6.14 11.74
C GLY A 607 13.45 5.12 12.57
N LEU A 608 12.32 4.63 12.05
CA LEU A 608 11.50 3.59 12.65
C LEU A 608 12.25 2.25 12.68
N GLY A 609 12.10 1.49 13.77
CA GLY A 609 12.63 0.14 13.96
C GLY A 609 11.56 -0.95 13.92
N ASP A 610 10.27 -0.59 13.94
CA ASP A 610 9.12 -1.49 13.82
C ASP A 610 7.89 -0.68 13.39
N TYR A 611 7.53 -0.77 12.10
CA TYR A 611 6.50 0.08 11.50
C TYR A 611 5.12 -0.05 12.20
N TYR A 612 4.75 -1.26 12.60
CA TYR A 612 3.47 -1.53 13.25
C TYR A 612 3.44 -0.99 14.68
N ARG A 613 4.44 -1.33 15.50
CA ARG A 613 4.43 -0.99 16.95
C ARG A 613 4.76 0.46 17.22
N GLU A 614 5.52 1.10 16.33
CA GLU A 614 6.02 2.46 16.54
C GLU A 614 5.20 3.49 15.77
N SER A 615 4.43 3.08 14.76
CA SER A 615 3.67 4.00 13.94
C SER A 615 2.21 3.56 13.77
N ILE A 616 1.91 2.76 12.76
CA ILE A 616 0.54 2.62 12.23
C ILE A 616 -0.43 1.86 13.16
N CYS A 617 0.08 1.11 14.14
CA CYS A 617 -0.74 0.36 15.09
C CYS A 617 -0.15 0.36 16.51
N ARG A 618 0.34 1.51 16.95
CA ARG A 618 1.02 1.63 18.24
C ARG A 618 0.12 1.19 19.39
N GLY A 619 0.60 0.25 20.21
CA GLY A 619 -0.17 -0.33 21.30
C GLY A 619 -1.34 -1.22 20.84
N GLY A 620 -1.39 -1.65 19.57
CA GLY A 620 -2.52 -2.39 19.00
C GLY A 620 -3.72 -1.50 18.66
N ILE A 621 -3.52 -0.17 18.61
CA ILE A 621 -4.54 0.81 18.24
C ILE A 621 -4.22 1.28 16.80
N PRO A 622 -5.04 0.94 15.78
CA PRO A 622 -4.85 1.43 14.42
C PRO A 622 -4.91 2.97 14.36
N ASP A 623 -3.88 3.57 13.76
CA ASP A 623 -3.71 5.02 13.57
C ASP A 623 -2.94 5.26 12.26
N HIS A 624 -3.69 5.33 11.16
CA HIS A 624 -3.12 5.50 9.81
C HIS A 624 -3.31 6.91 9.24
N ALA A 625 -3.88 7.86 10.01
CA ALA A 625 -4.19 9.22 9.53
C ALA A 625 -2.95 9.95 8.97
N PHE A 626 -1.82 9.88 9.69
CA PHE A 626 -0.55 10.45 9.23
C PHE A 626 -0.04 9.77 7.93
N TRP A 627 -0.13 8.45 7.86
CA TRP A 627 0.35 7.69 6.69
C TRP A 627 -0.53 7.91 5.47
N ASP A 628 -1.84 8.00 5.65
CA ASP A 628 -2.76 8.36 4.58
C ASP A 628 -2.48 9.77 4.07
N LEU A 629 -2.23 10.74 4.96
CA LEU A 629 -1.83 12.10 4.57
C LEU A 629 -0.53 12.07 3.76
N LEU A 630 0.53 11.45 4.30
CA LEU A 630 1.84 11.34 3.66
C LEU A 630 1.75 10.67 2.29
N MET A 631 1.00 9.57 2.21
CA MET A 631 0.84 8.82 0.99
C MET A 631 -0.12 9.51 0.00
N ASN A 632 -1.10 10.30 0.46
CA ASN A 632 -1.96 11.12 -0.41
C ASN A 632 -1.21 12.31 -0.99
N TRP A 633 -0.32 12.95 -0.22
CA TRP A 633 0.65 13.92 -0.74
C TRP A 633 1.52 13.28 -1.82
N ALA A 634 2.05 12.08 -1.56
CA ALA A 634 2.75 11.29 -2.57
C ALA A 634 1.89 10.95 -3.80
N CYS A 635 0.56 10.97 -3.71
CA CYS A 635 -0.35 10.70 -4.83
C CYS A 635 -0.83 11.94 -5.59
N GLY A 636 -0.35 13.14 -5.23
CA GLY A 636 -0.76 14.39 -5.87
C GLY A 636 -2.21 14.77 -5.68
N LYS A 637 -2.96 14.01 -4.87
CA LYS A 637 -4.28 14.42 -4.46
C LYS A 637 -4.09 15.67 -3.61
N SER A 638 -4.55 16.80 -4.14
CA SER A 638 -5.04 17.88 -3.30
C SER A 638 -6.10 17.25 -2.39
N CYS A 639 -5.70 16.80 -1.20
CA CYS A 639 -6.63 16.86 -0.09
C CYS A 639 -7.11 18.30 -0.07
N LEU A 640 -8.41 18.51 -0.25
CA LEU A 640 -9.31 19.18 0.70
C LEU A 640 -8.74 20.31 1.59
N LEU A 641 -7.68 20.99 1.18
CA LEU A 641 -7.04 22.07 1.90
C LEU A 641 -7.71 23.42 1.61
N SER A 642 -8.81 23.43 0.85
CA SER A 642 -9.66 24.62 0.67
C SER A 642 -10.40 25.05 1.94
N HIS A 643 -10.25 24.33 3.06
CA HIS A 643 -10.79 24.73 4.37
C HIS A 643 -9.72 25.11 5.40
N LEU A 644 -8.42 25.02 5.06
CA LEU A 644 -7.38 25.63 5.89
C LEU A 644 -7.17 27.07 5.43
N GLY A 645 -7.51 28.03 6.30
CA GLY A 645 -7.24 29.46 6.11
C GLY A 645 -5.75 29.84 6.03
N ALA A 646 -4.88 28.93 5.59
CA ALA A 646 -3.49 29.21 5.25
C ALA A 646 -3.43 29.71 3.80
N VAL A 647 -3.33 31.02 3.66
CA VAL A 647 -3.08 31.74 2.40
C VAL A 647 -1.81 31.22 1.74
N TRP A 648 -1.91 30.39 0.70
CA TRP A 648 -0.84 30.23 -0.31
C TRP A 648 -1.44 29.90 -1.68
N GLU A 649 -1.47 30.90 -2.56
CA GLU A 649 -1.80 30.79 -3.98
C GLU A 649 -0.65 30.09 -4.76
N ALA A 650 -0.47 28.77 -4.58
CA ALA A 650 0.35 27.97 -5.48
C ALA A 650 -0.56 27.26 -6.52
N PRO A 651 -0.23 27.30 -7.82
CA PRO A 651 -1.10 26.77 -8.87
C PRO A 651 -1.30 25.25 -8.71
N LEU A 652 -2.57 24.82 -8.67
CA LEU A 652 -3.01 23.43 -8.66
C LEU A 652 -2.41 22.66 -9.85
N THR A 653 -1.30 21.97 -9.60
CA THR A 653 -0.88 20.81 -10.39
C THR A 653 -0.80 19.62 -9.45
N VAL A 654 -1.63 18.61 -9.69
CA VAL A 654 -1.68 17.33 -8.96
C VAL A 654 -0.36 16.61 -9.22
N GLN A 655 0.63 16.79 -8.34
CA GLN A 655 1.97 16.18 -8.45
C GLN A 655 2.02 14.88 -7.66
N THR A 656 2.23 13.73 -8.30
CA THR A 656 2.42 12.45 -7.61
C THR A 656 3.88 11.99 -7.66
N SER A 657 4.39 11.51 -6.52
CA SER A 657 5.65 10.79 -6.38
C SER A 657 5.51 9.28 -6.54
N VAL A 658 4.30 8.74 -6.72
CA VAL A 658 4.11 7.32 -7.07
C VAL A 658 4.23 7.16 -8.58
N GLY A 659 4.94 6.11 -8.96
CA GLY A 659 5.19 5.75 -10.33
C GLY A 659 3.98 5.15 -11.05
N PRO A 660 4.17 4.71 -12.30
CA PRO A 660 3.09 4.14 -13.11
C PRO A 660 2.58 2.79 -12.60
N GLY A 661 3.24 2.19 -11.59
CA GLY A 661 2.79 0.99 -10.90
C GLY A 661 1.73 1.28 -9.84
N LYS A 662 1.59 0.35 -8.90
CA LYS A 662 0.68 0.45 -7.76
C LYS A 662 1.39 0.98 -6.52
N ARG A 663 0.63 1.44 -5.53
CA ARG A 663 1.14 1.81 -4.21
C ARG A 663 0.61 0.85 -3.16
N GLU A 664 1.47 0.34 -2.30
CA GLU A 664 1.05 -0.38 -1.11
C GLU A 664 0.15 0.51 -0.22
N ASP A 665 -0.93 -0.07 0.31
CA ASP A 665 -1.90 0.63 1.16
C ASP A 665 -1.83 0.13 2.60
N ALA A 666 -0.86 0.66 3.33
CA ALA A 666 -0.62 0.28 4.72
C ALA A 666 -1.83 0.60 5.64
N GLY A 667 -2.60 1.66 5.35
CA GLY A 667 -3.83 2.02 6.05
C GLY A 667 -4.87 0.92 5.93
N ALA A 668 -5.21 0.53 4.69
CA ALA A 668 -6.12 -0.59 4.46
C ALA A 668 -5.60 -1.92 5.05
N MET A 669 -4.27 -2.11 5.07
CA MET A 669 -3.66 -3.29 5.71
C MET A 669 -3.88 -3.32 7.22
N VAL A 670 -3.76 -2.20 7.94
CA VAL A 670 -3.99 -2.17 9.40
C VAL A 670 -5.47 -2.29 9.77
N GLU A 671 -6.36 -1.71 8.97
CA GLU A 671 -7.80 -1.86 9.18
C GLU A 671 -8.25 -3.31 9.02
N LYS A 672 -7.73 -4.01 8.00
CA LYS A 672 -8.13 -5.38 7.69
C LYS A 672 -7.40 -6.43 8.51
N TYR A 673 -6.09 -6.23 8.73
CA TYR A 673 -5.20 -7.19 9.38
C TYR A 673 -4.53 -6.56 10.60
N GLY A 674 -5.32 -5.98 11.50
CA GLY A 674 -4.85 -5.22 12.66
C GLY A 674 -4.12 -6.00 13.76
N THR A 675 -3.82 -7.29 13.59
CA THR A 675 -2.99 -8.10 14.50
C THR A 675 -1.67 -8.47 13.83
N TRP A 676 -0.63 -8.69 14.62
CA TRP A 676 0.69 -9.07 14.12
C TRP A 676 0.64 -10.36 13.30
N ASN A 677 1.22 -10.32 12.11
CA ASN A 677 1.22 -11.41 11.12
C ASN A 677 2.43 -11.27 10.20
N ASP A 678 2.60 -12.19 9.25
CA ASP A 678 3.78 -12.23 8.38
C ASP A 678 4.01 -10.94 7.57
N TYR A 679 2.94 -10.22 7.21
CA TYR A 679 3.06 -8.93 6.52
C TYR A 679 3.69 -7.87 7.43
N TRP A 680 3.23 -7.74 8.68
CA TRP A 680 3.84 -6.79 9.63
C TRP A 680 5.24 -7.21 10.05
N GLU A 681 5.54 -8.50 10.07
CA GLU A 681 6.91 -9.00 10.27
C GLU A 681 7.85 -8.55 9.15
N ASP A 682 7.39 -8.49 7.89
CA ASP A 682 8.17 -7.91 6.79
C ASP A 682 8.45 -6.43 7.01
N LYS A 683 7.51 -5.69 7.62
CA LYS A 683 7.66 -4.25 7.90
C LYS A 683 8.50 -3.94 9.14
N LYS A 684 9.23 -4.93 9.65
CA LYS A 684 10.19 -4.79 10.75
C LYS A 684 11.60 -5.18 10.29
N PRO A 685 12.58 -4.25 10.32
CA PRO A 685 13.94 -4.56 9.93
C PRO A 685 14.57 -5.61 10.86
N LYS A 686 15.41 -6.47 10.29
CA LYS A 686 16.17 -7.47 11.06
C LYS A 686 17.38 -6.80 11.73
N LEU A 687 17.13 -5.96 12.74
CA LEU A 687 18.15 -5.10 13.38
C LEU A 687 19.39 -5.88 13.86
N ARG A 688 19.22 -7.11 14.34
CA ARG A 688 20.33 -7.98 14.75
C ARG A 688 21.32 -8.26 13.61
N ASN A 689 20.89 -8.24 12.35
CA ASN A 689 21.78 -8.47 11.22
C ASN A 689 22.75 -7.32 10.98
N ILE A 690 22.51 -6.13 11.53
CA ILE A 690 23.29 -4.94 11.22
C ILE A 690 24.61 -4.94 11.98
N ILE A 691 25.71 -5.01 11.25
CA ILE A 691 27.08 -4.95 11.76
C ILE A 691 27.85 -3.70 11.30
N THR A 692 27.28 -2.95 10.36
CA THR A 692 27.85 -1.75 9.74
C THR A 692 28.14 -0.65 10.78
N PRO A 693 29.28 0.06 10.70
CA PRO A 693 29.51 1.25 11.52
C PRO A 693 28.39 2.26 11.37
N MET A 694 27.89 2.79 12.49
CA MET A 694 26.70 3.65 12.48
C MET A 694 26.80 4.86 13.38
N TYR A 695 26.23 5.97 12.91
CA TYR A 695 26.05 7.17 13.70
C TYR A 695 24.58 7.60 13.69
N VAL A 696 23.89 7.24 14.76
CA VAL A 696 22.44 7.34 14.93
C VAL A 696 22.08 8.67 15.60
N THR A 697 21.08 9.36 15.06
CA THR A 697 20.45 10.52 15.71
C THR A 697 19.07 10.15 16.22
N ALA A 698 18.69 10.65 17.40
CA ALA A 698 17.35 10.53 17.96
C ALA A 698 16.91 11.86 18.60
N SER A 699 15.61 12.15 18.58
CA SER A 699 15.02 13.29 19.27
C SER A 699 13.81 12.87 20.10
N PHE A 700 13.45 13.72 21.06
CA PHE A 700 12.20 13.57 21.82
C PHE A 700 11.00 14.14 21.08
N SER A 701 11.25 15.03 20.13
CA SER A 701 10.29 15.95 19.50
C SER A 701 9.62 15.36 18.26
N THR A 702 9.91 14.12 17.86
CA THR A 702 9.18 13.41 16.81
C THR A 702 8.17 12.42 17.40
N ARG A 703 7.01 12.25 16.75
CA ARG A 703 6.03 11.20 17.11
C ARG A 703 6.12 9.98 16.21
N LEU A 704 7.17 9.90 15.40
CA LEU A 704 7.34 8.85 14.40
C LEU A 704 8.53 7.95 14.73
N HIS A 705 9.67 8.52 15.12
CA HIS A 705 10.96 7.80 15.00
C HIS A 705 11.72 7.59 16.33
N THR A 706 11.29 8.20 17.44
CA THR A 706 12.05 8.23 18.70
C THR A 706 12.39 6.83 19.22
N GLU A 707 11.40 5.93 19.30
CA GLU A 707 11.61 4.57 19.78
C GLU A 707 12.49 3.76 18.80
N GLY A 708 12.19 3.84 17.51
CA GLY A 708 12.90 3.12 16.46
C GLY A 708 14.39 3.44 16.39
N SER A 709 14.75 4.71 16.58
CA SER A 709 16.14 5.17 16.56
C SER A 709 16.93 4.58 17.73
N LEU A 710 16.32 4.55 18.91
CA LEU A 710 16.92 3.93 20.08
C LEU A 710 17.02 2.41 19.91
N ARG A 711 15.97 1.74 19.43
CA ARG A 711 15.97 0.29 19.17
C ARG A 711 17.01 -0.10 18.13
N GLY A 712 17.10 0.65 17.02
CA GLY A 712 18.11 0.46 15.99
C GLY A 712 19.52 0.51 16.56
N PHE A 713 19.82 1.51 17.39
CA PHE A 713 21.10 1.60 18.10
C PHE A 713 21.33 0.44 19.08
N GLN A 714 20.36 0.15 19.96
CA GLN A 714 20.52 -0.84 21.02
C GLN A 714 20.63 -2.27 20.47
N LEU A 715 19.77 -2.63 19.53
CA LEU A 715 19.63 -3.99 19.00
C LEU A 715 20.62 -4.30 17.88
N SER A 716 21.23 -3.33 17.21
CA SER A 716 22.25 -3.63 16.19
C SER A 716 23.51 -4.29 16.77
N ARG A 717 24.13 -5.21 16.01
CA ARG A 717 25.38 -5.90 16.36
C ARG A 717 26.65 -5.11 16.05
N SER A 718 26.54 -3.95 15.41
CA SER A 718 27.69 -3.09 15.14
C SER A 718 28.49 -2.82 16.42
N SER A 719 29.79 -3.13 16.37
CA SER A 719 30.76 -2.76 17.41
C SER A 719 31.13 -1.28 17.35
N GLU A 720 30.84 -0.63 16.22
CA GLU A 720 31.20 0.75 15.92
C GLU A 720 29.95 1.60 15.77
N LYS A 721 29.26 1.84 16.89
CA LYS A 721 28.02 2.60 16.93
C LYS A 721 28.10 3.81 17.84
N TRP A 722 27.47 4.91 17.40
CA TRP A 722 27.34 6.17 18.14
C TRP A 722 25.88 6.61 18.15
N LEU A 723 25.43 7.17 19.28
CA LEU A 723 24.09 7.74 19.44
C LEU A 723 24.19 9.20 19.87
N ARG A 724 23.53 10.10 19.14
CA ARG A 724 23.36 11.52 19.49
C ARG A 724 21.89 11.83 19.71
N TRP A 725 21.55 12.29 20.91
CA TRP A 725 20.24 12.88 21.19
C TRP A 725 20.27 14.38 20.90
N ILE A 726 19.29 14.85 20.13
CA ILE A 726 19.11 16.28 19.85
C ILE A 726 17.93 16.85 20.66
N VAL A 727 17.91 18.17 20.79
CA VAL A 727 16.86 18.92 21.53
C VAL A 727 16.00 19.78 20.61
N THR A 728 16.31 19.78 19.32
CA THR A 728 15.59 20.52 18.28
C THR A 728 14.77 19.57 17.42
N GLN A 729 14.07 20.11 16.42
CA GLN A 729 13.40 19.33 15.38
C GLN A 729 14.42 18.74 14.38
N GLU A 730 14.10 17.58 13.82
CA GLU A 730 15.01 16.77 12.99
C GLU A 730 15.54 17.49 11.72
N TRP A 731 14.69 18.21 11.00
CA TRP A 731 15.06 18.96 9.79
C TRP A 731 15.88 20.21 10.11
N HIS A 732 15.69 20.80 11.29
CA HIS A 732 16.53 21.90 11.76
C HIS A 732 17.96 21.41 12.01
N ASP A 733 18.13 20.31 12.76
CA ASP A 733 19.43 19.71 13.03
C ASP A 733 20.18 19.26 11.76
N LEU A 734 19.42 18.76 10.78
CA LEU A 734 19.92 18.24 9.50
C LEU A 734 20.84 19.18 8.73
N TYR A 735 20.62 20.48 8.81
CA TYR A 735 21.35 21.48 8.02
C TYR A 735 22.24 22.39 8.87
N ARG A 736 22.43 22.07 10.16
CA ARG A 736 23.30 22.83 11.04
C ARG A 736 24.77 22.56 10.72
N PRO A 737 25.63 23.58 10.59
CA PRO A 737 27.05 23.39 10.33
C PRO A 737 27.73 22.42 11.31
N GLU A 738 27.37 22.48 12.60
CA GLU A 738 27.90 21.61 13.65
C GLU A 738 27.57 20.14 13.37
N SER A 739 26.32 19.87 12.99
CA SER A 739 25.84 18.52 12.66
C SER A 739 26.48 17.99 11.37
N VAL A 740 26.54 18.81 10.33
CA VAL A 740 27.21 18.47 9.06
C VAL A 740 28.70 18.19 9.26
N ASN A 741 29.37 18.97 10.11
CA ASN A 741 30.79 18.77 10.42
C ASN A 741 31.02 17.46 11.20
N ASP A 742 30.15 17.13 12.16
CA ASP A 742 30.21 15.86 12.88
C ASP A 742 30.01 14.66 11.94
N TRP A 743 29.03 14.72 11.04
CA TRP A 743 28.82 13.67 10.03
C TRP A 743 29.99 13.56 9.06
N GLN A 744 30.60 14.68 8.66
CA GLN A 744 31.80 14.61 7.82
C GLN A 744 32.93 13.88 8.55
N ARG A 745 33.15 14.14 9.85
CA ARG A 745 34.17 13.41 10.61
C ARG A 745 33.89 11.91 10.65
N PHE A 746 32.64 11.53 10.86
CA PHE A 746 32.23 10.12 10.80
C PHE A 746 32.46 9.51 9.41
N PHE A 747 31.97 10.15 8.34
CA PHE A 747 32.17 9.66 6.98
C PHE A 747 33.63 9.64 6.59
N ASP A 748 34.42 10.66 6.90
CA ASP A 748 35.84 10.70 6.58
C ASP A 748 36.61 9.51 7.18
N LYS A 749 36.23 9.06 8.39
CA LYS A 749 36.83 7.88 9.04
C LYS A 749 36.55 6.60 8.25
N TYR A 750 35.30 6.36 7.87
CA TYR A 750 34.89 5.07 7.27
C TYR A 750 34.97 5.05 5.74
N MET A 751 34.76 6.20 5.10
CA MET A 751 34.65 6.37 3.64
C MET A 751 35.96 6.82 2.98
N LEU A 752 36.85 7.45 3.74
CA LEU A 752 38.15 7.97 3.26
C LEU A 752 39.34 7.43 4.07
N ASP A 753 39.10 6.56 5.05
CA ASP A 753 40.12 6.00 5.96
C ASP A 753 40.97 7.08 6.66
N LYS A 754 40.40 8.27 6.90
CA LYS A 754 41.11 9.33 7.60
C LYS A 754 41.19 9.03 9.09
N ASP A 755 42.40 9.08 9.62
CA ASP A 755 42.60 9.16 11.06
C ASP A 755 42.35 10.59 11.55
N ASN A 756 41.09 10.87 11.90
CA ASN A 756 40.60 12.19 12.32
C ASN A 756 40.09 12.19 13.77
N GLY A 757 40.42 11.13 14.51
CA GLY A 757 40.03 10.92 15.89
C GLY A 757 38.52 10.74 16.15
N TRP A 758 37.73 10.37 15.14
CA TRP A 758 36.30 10.08 15.32
C TRP A 758 36.04 9.03 16.41
N GLU A 759 36.91 8.02 16.53
CA GLU A 759 36.76 6.93 17.50
C GLU A 759 36.82 7.40 18.96
N GLN A 760 37.37 8.60 19.23
CA GLN A 760 37.36 9.21 20.56
C GLN A 760 36.07 9.99 20.86
N THR A 761 35.18 10.18 19.88
CA THR A 761 33.85 10.70 20.12
C THR A 761 33.10 9.76 21.08
N PRO A 762 32.49 10.28 22.17
CA PRO A 762 31.71 9.48 23.10
C PRO A 762 30.65 8.66 22.39
N ARG A 763 30.54 7.37 22.73
CA ARG A 763 29.60 6.42 22.12
C ARG A 763 28.15 6.88 22.26
N VAL A 764 27.82 7.55 23.37
CA VAL A 764 26.53 8.20 23.56
C VAL A 764 26.78 9.67 23.90
N ARG A 765 26.06 10.56 23.21
CA ARG A 765 25.92 11.97 23.57
C ARG A 765 24.44 12.24 23.79
N TYR A 766 24.03 12.25 25.05
CA TYR A 766 22.63 12.43 25.42
C TYR A 766 22.30 13.92 25.67
N SER A 767 21.05 14.28 25.49
CA SER A 767 20.54 15.64 25.72
C SER A 767 19.24 15.57 26.52
N LEU A 768 18.89 16.63 27.26
CA LEU A 768 17.67 16.72 28.07
C LEU A 768 16.98 18.05 27.85
N LEU A 769 15.66 18.03 27.68
CA LEU A 769 14.85 19.21 27.41
C LEU A 769 14.70 20.07 28.67
N GLY A 770 15.06 21.35 28.52
CA GLY A 770 14.92 22.35 29.57
C GLY A 770 13.51 22.93 29.68
N TYR A 771 12.73 22.96 28.60
CA TYR A 771 11.44 23.65 28.48
C TYR A 771 11.60 25.16 28.73
N ASN A 772 11.29 25.64 29.94
CA ASN A 772 11.43 27.05 30.34
C ASN A 772 12.79 27.39 30.96
N ARG A 773 13.82 26.60 30.63
CA ARG A 773 15.23 26.85 30.95
C ARG A 773 16.09 26.30 29.81
N PRO A 774 17.39 26.66 29.72
CA PRO A 774 18.29 26.03 28.76
C PRO A 774 18.29 24.50 28.90
N SER A 775 18.35 23.83 27.74
CA SER A 775 18.47 22.37 27.65
C SER A 775 19.90 21.93 27.91
N LEU A 776 20.08 20.69 28.38
CA LEU A 776 21.40 20.05 28.41
C LEU A 776 21.64 19.39 27.06
N VAL A 777 22.76 19.69 26.41
CA VAL A 777 23.03 19.26 25.03
C VAL A 777 24.36 18.52 24.94
N HIS A 778 24.38 17.39 24.24
CA HIS A 778 25.57 16.60 23.92
C HIS A 778 26.41 16.14 25.12
N VAL A 779 25.76 15.84 26.24
CA VAL A 779 26.45 15.33 27.44
C VAL A 779 27.02 13.93 27.14
N PRO A 780 28.33 13.71 27.31
CA PRO A 780 28.95 12.42 27.03
C PRO A 780 28.49 11.32 28.01
N ALA A 781 28.29 10.12 27.49
CA ALA A 781 28.00 8.90 28.26
C ALA A 781 28.51 7.65 27.53
N ASP A 782 28.77 6.59 28.31
CA ASP A 782 29.22 5.30 27.76
C ASP A 782 28.06 4.41 27.30
N GLN A 783 26.85 4.66 27.81
CA GLN A 783 25.65 3.89 27.51
C GLN A 783 24.40 4.78 27.56
N TYR A 784 23.32 4.30 26.94
CA TYR A 784 22.01 4.91 27.03
C TYR A 784 20.98 3.93 27.64
N PRO A 785 20.18 4.36 28.63
CA PRO A 785 20.32 5.63 29.36
C PRO A 785 21.64 5.65 30.17
N PRO A 786 22.17 6.85 30.51
CA PRO A 786 23.43 6.94 31.24
C PRO A 786 23.38 6.21 32.59
N ALA A 787 24.50 5.60 32.99
CA ALA A 787 24.59 4.74 34.17
C ALA A 787 24.34 5.43 35.51
N LYS A 788 24.11 6.75 35.54
CA LYS A 788 23.73 7.51 36.75
C LYS A 788 22.23 7.46 37.05
N PHE A 789 21.39 7.24 36.05
CA PHE A 789 19.94 7.21 36.22
C PHE A 789 19.48 5.90 36.86
N ARG A 790 18.49 5.95 37.74
CA ARG A 790 17.93 4.81 38.46
C ARG A 790 16.42 4.78 38.30
N TYR A 791 15.88 3.57 38.12
CA TYR A 791 14.44 3.38 38.09
C TYR A 791 13.83 3.54 39.48
N GLU A 792 12.77 4.34 39.55
CA GLU A 792 11.95 4.57 40.73
C GLU A 792 10.48 4.35 40.41
N THR A 793 9.74 3.85 41.40
CA THR A 793 8.32 3.55 41.28
C THR A 793 7.50 4.51 42.13
N LEU A 794 6.53 5.18 41.52
CA LEU A 794 5.55 6.03 42.18
C LEU A 794 4.15 5.46 42.01
N PHE A 795 3.48 5.13 43.10
CA PHE A 795 2.11 4.60 43.11
C PHE A 795 1.09 5.72 42.86
N LEU A 796 0.06 5.39 42.09
CA LEU A 796 -1.07 6.26 41.82
C LEU A 796 -2.09 6.15 42.97
N ASP A 797 -2.66 7.27 43.38
CA ASP A 797 -3.75 7.33 44.36
C ASP A 797 -4.96 8.05 43.77
N ALA A 798 -6.00 7.29 43.37
CA ALA A 798 -7.20 7.84 42.75
C ALA A 798 -8.04 8.69 43.71
N SER A 799 -7.85 8.57 45.02
CA SER A 799 -8.59 9.38 46.01
C SER A 799 -8.08 10.81 46.12
N SER A 800 -6.80 11.03 45.82
CA SER A 800 -6.13 12.32 45.93
C SER A 800 -5.65 12.90 44.59
N GLY A 801 -5.56 12.09 43.53
CA GLY A 801 -4.97 12.49 42.25
C GLY A 801 -3.46 12.74 42.35
N THR A 802 -2.76 12.00 43.21
CA THR A 802 -1.31 12.16 43.44
C THR A 802 -0.52 10.90 43.12
N LEU A 803 0.77 11.10 42.82
CA LEU A 803 1.78 10.05 42.77
C LEU A 803 2.59 10.05 44.08
N GLY A 804 2.97 8.87 44.60
CA GLY A 804 3.77 8.77 45.82
C GLY A 804 4.62 7.51 45.93
N HIS A 805 5.63 7.51 46.80
CA HIS A 805 6.52 6.35 47.01
C HIS A 805 5.86 5.20 47.76
N SER A 806 4.77 5.48 48.48
CA SER A 806 4.03 4.49 49.26
C SER A 806 2.77 4.06 48.52
N LYS A 807 2.54 2.75 48.44
CA LYS A 807 1.28 2.20 47.93
C LYS A 807 0.10 2.64 48.82
N PRO A 808 -0.99 3.20 48.28
CA PRO A 808 -2.20 3.49 49.05
C PRO A 808 -2.78 2.21 49.68
N SER A 809 -3.14 2.26 50.96
CA SER A 809 -3.66 1.08 51.67
C SER A 809 -5.11 0.75 51.32
N THR A 810 -5.91 1.76 50.98
CA THR A 810 -7.35 1.65 50.68
C THR A 810 -7.57 1.56 49.17
N GLU A 811 -8.42 0.65 48.73
CA GLU A 811 -8.87 0.60 47.32
C GLU A 811 -9.68 1.86 46.99
N SER A 812 -9.34 2.51 45.87
CA SER A 812 -10.03 3.66 45.31
C SER A 812 -10.11 3.53 43.79
N MET A 813 -10.94 4.35 43.15
CA MET A 813 -11.19 4.30 41.72
C MET A 813 -11.41 5.70 41.16
N ALA A 814 -10.80 5.98 40.00
CA ALA A 814 -11.13 7.13 39.17
C ALA A 814 -11.92 6.65 37.95
N GLU A 815 -13.03 7.31 37.62
CA GLU A 815 -13.87 7.02 36.46
C GLU A 815 -13.93 8.23 35.55
N TYR A 816 -13.88 8.01 34.24
CA TYR A 816 -14.01 9.06 33.22
C TYR A 816 -14.71 8.52 31.98
N GLN A 817 -15.30 9.42 31.20
CA GLN A 817 -16.02 9.12 29.97
C GLN A 817 -15.04 9.09 28.78
N ALA A 818 -14.66 7.90 28.32
CA ALA A 818 -13.57 7.70 27.36
C ALA A 818 -13.92 8.05 25.90
N ASP A 819 -15.20 8.05 25.56
CA ASP A 819 -15.73 8.43 24.24
C ASP A 819 -16.18 9.91 24.17
N SER A 820 -16.05 10.67 25.26
CA SER A 820 -16.45 12.07 25.30
C SER A 820 -15.30 13.02 24.94
N PRO A 821 -15.49 13.95 23.99
CA PRO A 821 -14.48 14.95 23.67
C PRO A 821 -14.35 16.05 24.74
N SER A 822 -15.24 16.12 25.72
CA SER A 822 -15.16 17.08 26.83
C SER A 822 -14.46 16.54 28.07
N ASP A 823 -14.22 15.23 28.13
CA ASP A 823 -13.54 14.59 29.26
C ASP A 823 -12.04 14.40 28.94
N ASN A 824 -11.20 14.80 29.88
CA ASN A 824 -9.74 14.72 29.77
C ASN A 824 -9.15 13.53 30.52
N GLY A 825 -9.99 12.62 31.00
CA GLY A 825 -9.57 11.45 31.75
C GLY A 825 -9.21 11.78 33.19
N CYS A 826 -8.21 11.08 33.73
CA CYS A 826 -7.71 11.30 35.08
C CYS A 826 -6.22 11.65 35.06
N SER A 827 -5.74 12.32 36.11
CA SER A 827 -4.35 12.75 36.18
C SER A 827 -3.77 12.66 37.59
N PHE A 828 -2.46 12.44 37.66
CA PHE A 828 -1.73 12.23 38.91
C PHE A 828 -0.48 13.09 38.94
N THR A 829 -0.35 13.93 39.97
CA THR A 829 0.75 14.90 40.07
C THR A 829 1.80 14.47 41.09
N TYR A 830 3.08 14.68 40.76
CA TYR A 830 4.22 14.57 41.68
C TYR A 830 5.07 15.84 41.61
N THR A 831 5.35 16.44 42.76
CA THR A 831 6.24 17.61 42.86
C THR A 831 7.63 17.18 43.33
N PHE A 832 8.66 17.55 42.56
CA PHE A 832 10.04 17.25 42.89
C PHE A 832 10.56 18.23 43.96
N LYS A 833 11.11 17.69 45.05
CA LYS A 833 11.73 18.50 46.12
C LYS A 833 13.11 19.01 45.72
N ASP A 834 13.83 18.23 44.93
CA ASP A 834 15.20 18.48 44.51
C ASP A 834 15.28 18.57 42.99
N TYR A 835 16.36 19.16 42.49
CA TYR A 835 16.70 19.11 41.07
C TYR A 835 16.75 17.65 40.61
N THR A 836 15.94 17.33 39.60
CA THR A 836 15.76 15.98 39.09
C THR A 836 15.85 15.96 37.57
N GLU A 837 16.66 15.07 37.03
CA GLU A 837 16.71 14.76 35.60
C GLU A 837 15.94 13.45 35.34
N LEU A 838 15.18 13.40 34.25
CA LEU A 838 14.54 12.19 33.72
C LEU A 838 15.19 11.83 32.40
N CYS A 839 15.61 10.58 32.21
CA CYS A 839 16.20 10.12 30.95
C CYS A 839 15.85 8.65 30.63
N GLY A 840 15.25 8.41 29.47
CA GLY A 840 14.93 7.09 28.94
C GLY A 840 13.45 6.72 29.02
N ILE A 841 13.18 5.43 28.83
CA ILE A 841 11.82 4.86 28.77
C ILE A 841 11.20 4.82 30.16
N SER A 842 9.91 5.15 30.25
CA SER A 842 9.09 5.07 31.46
C SER A 842 7.95 4.08 31.27
N LYS A 843 7.34 3.58 32.36
CA LYS A 843 6.26 2.58 32.29
C LYS A 843 5.14 2.88 33.27
N ALA A 844 3.90 2.91 32.79
CA ALA A 844 2.72 2.90 33.64
C ALA A 844 2.18 1.46 33.74
N ARG A 845 2.10 0.91 34.96
CA ARG A 845 1.32 -0.29 35.25
C ARG A 845 0.01 0.14 35.88
N VAL A 846 -1.11 -0.20 35.26
CA VAL A 846 -2.43 0.23 35.73
C VAL A 846 -3.44 -0.91 35.72
N TYR A 847 -4.34 -0.87 36.69
CA TYR A 847 -5.47 -1.79 36.79
C TYR A 847 -6.72 -1.09 36.27
N MET A 848 -7.25 -1.55 35.14
CA MET A 848 -8.33 -0.89 34.41
C MET A 848 -9.53 -1.81 34.23
N SER A 849 -10.74 -1.23 34.18
CA SER A 849 -11.97 -1.91 33.75
C SER A 849 -12.88 -0.98 32.97
N THR A 850 -13.81 -1.53 32.19
CA THR A 850 -14.89 -0.77 31.55
C THR A 850 -16.23 -1.50 31.75
N PRO A 851 -17.29 -0.81 32.22
CA PRO A 851 -18.64 -1.38 32.29
C PRO A 851 -19.36 -1.40 30.94
N ASP A 852 -18.95 -0.55 29.99
CA ASP A 852 -19.77 -0.19 28.84
C ASP A 852 -19.38 -0.93 27.54
N HIS A 853 -18.15 -1.47 27.48
CA HIS A 853 -17.62 -2.15 26.29
C HIS A 853 -16.90 -3.47 26.63
N ASN A 854 -16.40 -4.17 25.61
CA ASN A 854 -15.57 -5.38 25.73
C ASN A 854 -14.10 -5.15 25.39
N ASP A 855 -13.69 -3.88 25.24
CA ASP A 855 -12.31 -3.45 25.01
C ASP A 855 -12.14 -1.99 25.44
N MET A 856 -10.89 -1.53 25.59
CA MET A 856 -10.55 -0.15 25.96
C MET A 856 -9.19 0.25 25.38
N ASP A 857 -9.15 1.43 24.75
CA ASP A 857 -7.94 2.09 24.30
C ASP A 857 -7.50 3.11 25.35
N MET A 858 -6.27 2.94 25.83
CA MET A 858 -5.69 3.75 26.89
C MET A 858 -4.53 4.58 26.36
N TYR A 859 -4.57 5.88 26.62
CA TYR A 859 -3.51 6.82 26.29
C TYR A 859 -2.91 7.37 27.57
N VAL A 860 -1.58 7.41 27.64
CA VAL A 860 -0.82 7.86 28.80
C VAL A 860 0.16 8.94 28.36
N VAL A 861 0.15 10.09 29.02
CA VAL A 861 1.05 11.21 28.69
C VAL A 861 1.70 11.76 29.95
N LEU A 862 3.00 12.08 29.87
CA LEU A 862 3.72 12.74 30.95
C LEU A 862 3.91 14.23 30.65
N ARG A 863 3.28 15.09 31.46
CA ARG A 863 3.44 16.55 31.41
C ARG A 863 4.51 17.04 32.37
N LYS A 864 5.11 18.17 31.99
CA LYS A 864 5.89 19.01 32.89
C LYS A 864 5.07 20.23 33.29
N LEU A 865 5.02 20.51 34.59
CA LEU A 865 4.37 21.68 35.15
C LEU A 865 5.41 22.61 35.80
N ASP A 866 5.16 23.91 35.75
CA ASP A 866 5.92 24.87 36.55
C ASP A 866 5.53 24.83 38.04
N LYS A 867 6.12 25.73 38.84
CA LYS A 867 5.88 25.80 40.30
C LYS A 867 4.45 26.22 40.66
N ASN A 868 3.71 26.81 39.73
CA ASN A 868 2.33 27.26 39.90
C ASN A 868 1.33 26.25 39.32
N GLY A 869 1.81 25.12 38.80
CA GLY A 869 0.97 24.10 38.17
C GLY A 869 0.62 24.39 36.72
N LYS A 870 1.21 25.41 36.08
CA LYS A 870 1.00 25.69 34.65
C LYS A 870 1.76 24.66 33.82
N GLU A 871 1.08 24.09 32.81
CA GLU A 871 1.71 23.22 31.84
C GLU A 871 2.78 23.93 31.02
N LEU A 872 3.90 23.25 30.83
CA LEU A 872 5.02 23.71 30.03
C LEU A 872 5.14 22.88 28.76
N TRP A 873 5.60 23.53 27.70
CA TRP A 873 6.02 22.90 26.45
C TRP A 873 7.46 23.31 26.12
N HIS A 874 8.12 22.52 25.29
CA HIS A 874 9.48 22.76 24.79
C HIS A 874 9.40 23.22 23.34
N GLY A 875 10.12 24.29 23.00
CA GLY A 875 10.21 24.79 21.62
C GLY A 875 11.22 23.97 20.83
N ASN A 876 10.77 23.32 19.76
CA ASN A 876 11.61 22.45 18.95
C ASN A 876 12.53 23.22 17.98
N ILE A 877 12.23 24.49 17.72
CA ILE A 877 13.09 25.40 16.96
C ILE A 877 13.55 26.51 17.90
N PRO A 878 14.87 26.77 18.03
CA PRO A 878 15.37 27.90 18.81
C PRO A 878 14.82 29.23 18.29
N MET A 879 14.42 30.13 19.19
CA MET A 879 13.82 31.41 18.82
C MET A 879 14.81 32.31 18.06
N GLU A 880 16.10 32.20 18.38
CA GLU A 880 17.19 32.92 17.70
C GLU A 880 17.37 32.55 16.22
N ASP A 881 16.82 31.40 15.81
CA ASP A 881 16.83 30.95 14.41
C ASP A 881 15.57 31.37 13.64
N LEU A 882 14.64 32.05 14.31
CA LEU A 882 13.42 32.60 13.72
C LEU A 882 13.58 34.12 13.49
N PRO A 883 12.71 34.77 12.69
CA PRO A 883 12.76 36.21 12.52
C PRO A 883 12.68 36.95 13.87
N GLU A 884 13.46 38.03 14.03
CA GLU A 884 13.54 38.78 15.29
C GLU A 884 12.19 39.30 15.82
N SER A 885 11.20 39.50 14.94
CA SER A 885 9.85 39.93 15.30
C SER A 885 8.95 38.81 15.81
N THR A 886 9.36 37.54 15.71
CA THR A 886 8.54 36.38 16.08
C THR A 886 8.42 36.28 17.60
N THR A 887 7.18 36.16 18.07
CA THR A 887 6.83 35.98 19.48
C THR A 887 6.43 34.54 19.78
N VAL A 888 6.29 34.19 21.06
CA VAL A 888 5.89 32.84 21.49
C VAL A 888 4.48 32.50 21.01
N GLU A 889 3.62 33.50 20.93
CA GLU A 889 2.25 33.42 20.44
C GLU A 889 2.17 33.09 18.94
N ASP A 890 3.18 33.50 18.17
CA ASP A 890 3.26 33.20 16.73
C ASP A 890 3.66 31.74 16.44
N ILE A 891 4.26 31.05 17.43
CA ILE A 891 4.73 29.67 17.25
C ILE A 891 3.52 28.74 17.04
N PRO A 892 3.46 27.98 15.93
CA PRO A 892 2.32 27.12 15.66
C PRO A 892 2.10 26.02 16.72
N ASN A 893 0.86 25.56 16.88
CA ASN A 893 0.46 24.62 17.93
C ASN A 893 0.46 23.16 17.47
N HIS A 894 1.57 22.71 16.89
CA HIS A 894 1.79 21.34 16.44
C HIS A 894 3.19 20.85 16.79
N ASN A 895 3.38 19.53 16.77
CA ASN A 895 4.55 18.84 17.30
C ASN A 895 5.85 19.15 16.55
N VAL A 896 5.80 19.63 15.30
CA VAL A 896 7.00 20.17 14.63
C VAL A 896 7.60 21.35 15.42
N TRP A 897 6.77 22.17 16.06
CA TRP A 897 7.18 23.39 16.75
C TRP A 897 7.23 23.25 18.27
N ARG A 898 6.32 22.46 18.84
CA ARG A 898 6.11 22.36 20.29
C ARG A 898 6.09 20.91 20.74
N TYR A 899 6.93 20.55 21.71
CA TYR A 899 6.88 19.25 22.34
C TYR A 899 6.27 19.33 23.75
N ILE A 900 5.31 18.46 24.02
CA ILE A 900 4.50 18.50 25.26
C ILE A 900 4.71 17.30 26.19
N GLY A 901 5.63 16.39 25.85
CA GLY A 901 6.07 15.28 26.71
C GLY A 901 5.90 13.88 26.10
N PRO A 902 6.57 12.87 26.69
CA PRO A 902 6.54 11.50 26.22
C PRO A 902 5.18 10.90 26.52
N ASN A 903 4.78 9.97 25.67
CA ASN A 903 3.48 9.36 25.72
C ASN A 903 3.60 7.86 25.44
N GLY A 904 2.55 7.13 25.79
CA GLY A 904 2.35 5.69 25.65
C GLY A 904 0.88 5.43 25.30
N ARG A 905 0.59 4.32 24.64
CA ARG A 905 -0.79 3.91 24.38
C ARG A 905 -0.90 2.39 24.29
N LEU A 906 -2.06 1.83 24.64
CA LEU A 906 -2.33 0.40 24.58
C LEU A 906 -3.84 0.12 24.46
N ARG A 907 -4.21 -0.77 23.55
CA ARG A 907 -5.52 -1.44 23.53
C ARG A 907 -5.51 -2.60 24.51
N ALA A 908 -6.44 -2.61 25.46
CA ALA A 908 -6.42 -3.60 26.54
C ALA A 908 -6.55 -5.04 26.07
N SER A 909 -7.26 -5.33 24.97
CA SER A 909 -7.28 -6.67 24.40
C SER A 909 -5.91 -7.13 23.87
N HIS A 910 -4.97 -6.22 23.63
CA HIS A 910 -3.58 -6.53 23.22
C HIS A 910 -2.58 -6.57 24.39
N ARG A 911 -3.05 -6.58 25.65
CA ARG A 911 -2.23 -6.54 26.89
C ARG A 911 -1.26 -7.71 27.12
N ALA A 912 -1.17 -8.67 26.21
CA ALA A 912 -0.17 -9.74 26.33
C ALA A 912 1.23 -9.13 26.38
N VAL A 913 2.11 -9.66 27.24
CA VAL A 913 3.49 -9.22 27.38
C VAL A 913 4.42 -10.41 27.17
N THR A 914 5.48 -10.20 26.40
CA THR A 914 6.57 -11.16 26.20
C THR A 914 7.87 -10.40 25.95
N TYR A 915 8.96 -11.09 25.64
CA TYR A 915 10.14 -10.50 25.02
C TYR A 915 10.07 -10.65 23.50
N GLU A 916 10.77 -9.77 22.77
CA GLU A 916 10.91 -9.92 21.33
C GLU A 916 11.82 -11.11 21.03
N SER A 917 11.33 -12.06 20.23
CA SER A 917 12.13 -13.21 19.81
C SER A 917 13.15 -12.79 18.75
N LEU A 918 14.39 -12.56 19.17
CA LEU A 918 15.49 -12.13 18.31
C LEU A 918 16.55 -13.24 18.18
N ALA A 919 17.08 -13.40 16.97
CA ALA A 919 18.18 -14.34 16.73
C ALA A 919 19.41 -13.94 17.57
N ASP A 920 20.03 -14.94 18.19
CA ASP A 920 21.24 -14.79 19.00
C ASP A 920 21.11 -13.80 20.17
N LEU A 921 19.90 -13.67 20.75
CA LEU A 921 19.67 -12.86 21.94
C LEU A 921 18.67 -13.54 22.89
N GLY A 922 19.15 -13.93 24.08
CA GLY A 922 18.29 -14.52 25.10
C GLY A 922 17.39 -13.48 25.80
N PRO A 923 16.32 -13.90 26.50
CA PRO A 923 15.40 -12.98 27.19
C PRO A 923 16.09 -12.07 28.21
N ASP A 924 17.04 -12.60 28.98
CA ASP A 924 17.76 -11.82 30.00
C ASP A 924 18.65 -10.73 29.39
N GLU A 925 19.31 -11.05 28.28
CA GLU A 925 20.14 -10.09 27.55
C GLU A 925 19.30 -9.02 26.88
N TYR A 926 18.17 -9.42 26.27
CA TYR A 926 17.19 -8.48 25.71
C TYR A 926 16.66 -7.52 26.77
N ASN A 927 16.21 -8.05 27.92
CA ASN A 927 15.70 -7.22 29.02
C ASN A 927 16.77 -6.29 29.59
N LYS A 928 18.04 -6.72 29.61
CA LYS A 928 19.16 -5.88 30.04
C LYS A 928 19.42 -4.72 29.05
N LEU A 929 19.30 -4.98 27.74
CA LEU A 929 19.48 -3.96 26.71
C LEU A 929 18.34 -2.92 26.71
N MET A 930 17.09 -3.39 26.75
CA MET A 930 15.92 -2.52 26.65
C MET A 930 15.55 -1.83 27.97
N GLY A 931 15.88 -2.45 29.10
CA GLY A 931 15.57 -1.95 30.44
C GLY A 931 14.17 -2.33 30.93
N PRO A 932 13.93 -2.26 32.25
CA PRO A 932 12.72 -2.78 32.90
C PRO A 932 11.43 -2.02 32.59
N ALA A 933 11.54 -0.79 32.08
CA ALA A 933 10.40 0.03 31.68
C ALA A 933 9.95 -0.23 30.24
N TYR A 934 10.75 -0.92 29.43
CA TYR A 934 10.33 -1.34 28.11
C TYR A 934 9.43 -2.57 28.21
N VAL A 935 8.32 -2.56 27.48
CA VAL A 935 7.32 -3.63 27.45
C VAL A 935 7.08 -3.99 26.00
N TYR A 936 7.29 -5.25 25.67
CA TYR A 936 7.02 -5.74 24.33
C TYR A 936 5.67 -6.47 24.31
N HIS A 937 4.73 -5.88 23.57
CA HIS A 937 3.43 -6.48 23.28
C HIS A 937 3.52 -7.22 21.93
N PRO A 938 3.21 -8.53 21.89
CA PRO A 938 3.36 -9.31 20.66
C PRO A 938 2.26 -8.99 19.65
N HIS A 939 1.08 -8.54 20.08
CA HIS A 939 -0.09 -8.23 19.24
C HIS A 939 -0.55 -9.37 18.31
N THR A 940 -0.17 -10.62 18.60
CA THR A 940 -0.54 -11.81 17.80
C THR A 940 -1.93 -12.35 18.10
N VAL A 941 -2.49 -12.01 19.27
CA VAL A 941 -3.82 -12.45 19.71
C VAL A 941 -4.53 -11.32 20.44
N THR A 942 -5.85 -11.26 20.29
CA THR A 942 -6.71 -10.36 21.06
C THR A 942 -7.35 -11.12 22.23
N GLN A 943 -7.43 -10.46 23.39
CA GLN A 943 -8.04 -10.99 24.61
C GLN A 943 -9.19 -10.07 25.05
N PRO A 944 -10.39 -10.18 24.44
CA PRO A 944 -11.53 -9.33 24.79
C PRO A 944 -11.82 -9.34 26.29
N LEU A 945 -12.32 -8.21 26.79
CA LEU A 945 -12.67 -8.04 28.20
C LEU A 945 -14.13 -8.42 28.39
N ARG A 946 -14.44 -9.05 29.53
CA ARG A 946 -15.80 -9.03 30.05
C ARG A 946 -16.08 -7.65 30.64
N ARG A 947 -17.33 -7.17 30.57
CA ARG A 947 -17.74 -5.92 31.24
C ARG A 947 -17.39 -5.98 32.73
N ASP A 948 -16.87 -4.88 33.24
CA ASP A 948 -16.34 -4.73 34.60
C ASP A 948 -15.20 -5.68 34.99
N GLN A 949 -14.63 -6.42 34.05
CA GLN A 949 -13.41 -7.18 34.31
C GLN A 949 -12.25 -6.21 34.51
N ILE A 950 -11.63 -6.29 35.69
CA ILE A 950 -10.39 -5.58 35.99
C ILE A 950 -9.23 -6.35 35.37
N VAL A 951 -8.43 -5.66 34.57
CA VAL A 951 -7.23 -6.19 33.91
C VAL A 951 -6.01 -5.34 34.25
N GLU A 952 -4.85 -6.00 34.35
CA GLU A 952 -3.55 -5.33 34.46
C GLU A 952 -3.06 -4.94 33.06
N LEU A 953 -2.63 -3.69 32.92
CA LEU A 953 -2.04 -3.14 31.69
C LEU A 953 -0.66 -2.57 32.02
N ASP A 954 0.35 -3.03 31.30
CA ASP A 954 1.70 -2.45 31.29
C ASP A 954 1.84 -1.58 30.04
N ILE A 955 2.13 -0.29 30.18
CA ILE A 955 2.20 0.67 29.08
C ILE A 955 3.54 1.41 29.13
N SER A 956 4.42 1.14 28.17
CA SER A 956 5.65 1.92 27.99
C SER A 956 5.34 3.28 27.37
N LEU A 957 5.93 4.33 27.95
CA LEU A 957 6.04 5.63 27.32
C LEU A 957 7.35 5.68 26.55
N TRP A 958 7.31 6.31 25.38
CA TRP A 958 8.52 6.56 24.59
C TRP A 958 9.61 7.27 25.40
N PRO A 959 10.89 7.12 25.02
CA PRO A 959 11.99 7.76 25.73
C PRO A 959 11.73 9.24 26.00
N GLY A 960 11.84 9.64 27.26
CA GLY A 960 11.76 11.03 27.68
C GLY A 960 13.13 11.57 28.10
N GLY A 961 13.33 12.88 27.96
CA GLY A 961 14.51 13.58 28.45
C GLY A 961 14.12 14.94 28.99
N MET A 962 14.06 15.09 30.31
CA MET A 962 13.55 16.32 30.94
C MET A 962 14.34 16.73 32.17
N ILE A 963 14.32 18.04 32.44
CA ILE A 963 14.92 18.64 33.63
C ILE A 963 13.82 19.23 34.52
N PHE A 964 13.74 18.81 35.77
CA PHE A 964 12.82 19.35 36.78
C PHE A 964 13.62 20.10 37.85
N ASP A 965 13.46 21.42 37.92
CA ASP A 965 13.97 22.18 39.06
C ASP A 965 13.15 21.89 40.31
N ALA A 966 13.76 22.09 41.48
CA ALA A 966 13.06 21.96 42.77
C ALA A 966 11.75 22.78 42.79
N GLY A 967 10.66 22.15 43.20
CA GLY A 967 9.31 22.70 43.23
C GLY A 967 8.52 22.59 41.92
N LYS A 968 9.13 22.17 40.80
CA LYS A 968 8.39 21.83 39.58
C LYS A 968 7.75 20.45 39.73
N SER A 969 6.71 20.21 38.93
CA SER A 969 5.96 18.97 39.00
C SER A 969 5.94 18.24 37.67
N MET A 970 5.72 16.94 37.74
CA MET A 970 5.21 16.17 36.61
C MET A 970 3.75 15.80 36.84
N ARG A 971 2.99 15.65 35.75
CA ARG A 971 1.62 15.14 35.79
C ARG A 971 1.48 14.00 34.80
N LEU A 972 1.10 12.83 35.30
CA LEU A 972 0.78 11.67 34.48
C LEU A 972 -0.71 11.73 34.15
N GLU A 973 -1.05 11.78 32.87
CA GLU A 973 -2.42 11.84 32.36
C GLU A 973 -2.80 10.50 31.77
N LEU A 974 -4.01 10.02 32.06
CA LEU A 974 -4.60 8.81 31.50
C LEU A 974 -5.95 9.16 30.90
N ALA A 975 -6.14 8.87 29.62
CA ALA A 975 -7.33 9.25 28.87
C ALA A 975 -7.77 8.18 27.87
N GLY A 976 -9.02 8.30 27.41
CA GLY A 976 -9.60 7.48 26.34
C GLY A 976 -9.30 7.98 24.93
N ARG A 977 -8.47 9.02 24.76
CA ARG A 977 -8.17 9.63 23.47
C ARG A 977 -6.74 10.15 23.42
N VAL A 978 -6.26 10.41 22.21
CA VAL A 978 -4.96 11.04 21.96
C VAL A 978 -4.89 12.39 22.67
N GLN A 979 -3.86 12.59 23.50
CA GLN A 979 -3.61 13.83 24.25
C GLN A 979 -2.24 14.44 23.88
N ILE A 980 -1.82 14.34 22.63
CA ILE A 980 -0.57 14.93 22.16
C ILE A 980 -0.81 15.80 20.93
N LEU A 981 0.09 16.74 20.65
CA LEU A 981 0.02 17.57 19.45
C LEU A 981 0.29 16.71 18.21
N GLN A 982 -0.39 16.97 17.10
CA GLN A 982 -0.07 16.32 15.82
C GLN A 982 1.17 16.93 15.18
N ASP A 983 1.88 16.20 14.31
CA ASP A 983 3.02 16.74 13.56
C ASP A 983 2.58 17.74 12.49
N PHE A 984 1.37 17.58 11.96
CA PHE A 984 0.80 18.40 10.90
C PHE A 984 -0.65 18.77 11.21
N ASP A 985 -1.05 19.95 10.74
CA ASP A 985 -2.43 20.41 10.81
C ASP A 985 -3.36 19.48 10.01
N GLY A 986 -4.58 19.30 10.51
CA GLY A 986 -5.63 18.46 9.88
C GLY A 986 -5.50 16.96 10.14
N VAL A 987 -4.41 16.47 10.72
CA VAL A 987 -4.29 15.04 11.08
C VAL A 987 -5.32 14.66 12.17
N ASP A 988 -5.57 15.56 13.12
CA ASP A 988 -6.54 15.34 14.21
C ASP A 988 -7.97 15.11 13.70
N ASP A 989 -8.33 15.70 12.56
CA ASP A 989 -9.67 15.58 11.97
C ASP A 989 -9.97 14.16 11.44
N HIS A 990 -8.93 13.33 11.32
CA HIS A 990 -9.00 11.97 10.79
C HIS A 990 -8.71 10.89 11.83
N LEU A 991 -8.50 11.25 13.10
CA LEU A 991 -8.31 10.29 14.17
C LEU A 991 -9.63 9.62 14.56
N VAL A 992 -9.60 8.29 14.70
CA VAL A 992 -10.75 7.51 15.14
C VAL A 992 -10.63 7.19 16.63
N ASN A 993 -11.66 7.53 17.40
CA ASN A 993 -11.78 7.05 18.79
C ASN A 993 -12.66 5.79 18.81
N TYR A 994 -12.07 4.64 19.15
CA TYR A 994 -12.76 3.36 19.22
C TYR A 994 -13.39 3.07 20.59
N ASN A 995 -13.14 3.91 21.60
CA ASN A 995 -13.71 3.71 22.93
C ASN A 995 -15.22 3.90 22.96
N VAL A 996 -15.87 3.23 23.90
CA VAL A 996 -17.31 3.34 24.17
C VAL A 996 -17.52 3.42 25.67
N GLY A 997 -18.20 4.47 26.12
CA GLY A 997 -18.59 4.64 27.51
C GLY A 997 -17.44 4.97 28.46
N ARG A 998 -17.54 4.47 29.70
CA ARG A 998 -16.65 4.81 30.81
C ARG A 998 -15.45 3.87 30.92
N HIS A 999 -14.33 4.43 31.33
CA HIS A 999 -13.17 3.68 31.82
C HIS A 999 -12.99 3.94 33.32
N ARG A 1000 -12.52 2.91 34.03
CA ARG A 1000 -12.27 2.94 35.48
C ARG A 1000 -10.83 2.53 35.76
N LEU A 1001 -10.07 3.42 36.38
CA LEU A 1001 -8.74 3.15 36.92
C LEU A 1001 -8.85 2.78 38.40
N HIS A 1002 -8.28 1.65 38.79
CA HIS A 1002 -8.29 1.14 40.16
C HIS A 1002 -6.91 1.34 40.82
N THR A 1003 -6.90 1.81 42.06
CA THR A 1003 -5.67 2.08 42.82
C THR A 1003 -5.79 1.63 44.27
N GLY A 1004 -4.66 1.31 44.91
CA GLY A 1004 -4.59 1.02 46.33
C GLY A 1004 -5.05 -0.40 46.72
N GLY A 1005 -4.77 -0.81 47.95
CA GLY A 1005 -5.07 -2.15 48.44
C GLY A 1005 -4.38 -3.23 47.59
N ARG A 1006 -5.18 -4.02 46.86
CA ARG A 1006 -4.69 -5.06 45.94
C ARG A 1006 -4.31 -4.53 44.55
N TYR A 1007 -4.70 -3.31 44.18
CA TYR A 1007 -4.45 -2.73 42.86
C TYR A 1007 -3.24 -1.80 42.90
N GLU A 1008 -2.08 -2.36 42.54
CA GLU A 1008 -0.78 -1.68 42.63
C GLU A 1008 -0.49 -0.81 41.39
N SER A 1009 -1.46 0.02 40.98
CA SER A 1009 -1.27 0.97 39.87
C SER A 1009 -0.10 1.92 40.20
N HIS A 1010 0.91 1.95 39.34
CA HIS A 1010 2.13 2.72 39.55
C HIS A 1010 2.79 3.19 38.25
N PHE A 1011 3.67 4.17 38.37
CA PHE A 1011 4.46 4.74 37.31
C PHE A 1011 5.95 4.60 37.63
N MET A 1012 6.69 3.95 36.73
CA MET A 1012 8.10 3.69 36.85
C MET A 1012 8.90 4.62 35.92
N LEU A 1013 9.87 5.33 36.50
CA LEU A 1013 10.62 6.42 35.88
C LEU A 1013 12.10 6.24 36.08
N ASN A 1014 12.92 6.61 35.09
CA ASN A 1014 14.37 6.58 35.22
C ASN A 1014 14.91 7.97 35.56
N LEU A 1015 15.25 8.18 36.83
CA LEU A 1015 15.55 9.48 37.41
C LEU A 1015 17.00 9.58 37.90
N TRP A 1016 17.54 10.79 37.89
CA TRP A 1016 18.76 11.15 38.60
C TRP A 1016 18.49 12.41 39.41
N ARG A 1017 18.97 12.46 40.65
CA ARG A 1017 18.88 13.65 41.52
C ARG A 1017 20.27 14.13 41.85
N SER A 1018 20.46 15.44 41.91
CA SER A 1018 21.69 15.99 42.45
C SER A 1018 21.70 15.86 43.97
N SER A 1019 22.77 15.30 44.53
CA SER A 1019 23.01 15.26 45.97
C SER A 1019 23.75 16.50 46.50
N GLN A 1020 24.21 17.42 45.64
CA GLN A 1020 25.00 18.60 46.02
C GLN A 1020 24.64 19.86 45.23
N LEU A 1021 24.61 21.02 45.91
CA LEU A 1021 24.35 22.33 45.31
C LEU A 1021 25.39 22.74 44.24
N GLY A 1022 26.63 22.22 44.30
CA GLY A 1022 27.70 22.50 43.33
C GLY A 1022 27.42 21.96 41.93
N ASP A 1023 26.94 20.72 41.82
CA ASP A 1023 26.60 20.06 40.55
C ASP A 1023 25.46 20.78 39.79
N VAL A 1024 24.63 21.54 40.51
CA VAL A 1024 23.52 22.31 39.93
C VAL A 1024 24.02 23.63 39.34
N ALA A 1025 25.01 24.27 39.97
CA ALA A 1025 25.60 25.53 39.49
C ALA A 1025 26.55 25.34 38.30
N GLU A 1026 27.18 24.17 38.16
CA GLU A 1026 28.04 23.83 37.02
C GLU A 1026 27.24 23.39 35.79
N ARG A 1027 25.96 23.01 35.98
CA ARG A 1027 25.03 22.56 34.93
C ARG A 1027 23.93 23.58 34.57
N ALA A 1028 23.75 24.61 35.38
CA ALA A 1028 22.84 25.73 35.12
C ALA A 1028 23.58 26.84 34.38
#